data_AF-A0A1Q3HJX8-F1
#
_entry.id   AF-A0A1Q3HJX8-F1
#
_cell.length_a   1.000
_cell.length_b   1.000
_cell.length_c   1.000
_cell.angle_alpha   90.00
_cell.angle_beta   90.00
_cell.angle_gamma   90.00
#
_symmetry.space_group_name_H-M   'P 1'
#
loop_
_entity.id
_entity.type
_entity.pdbx_description
1 polymer ?
#
loop_
_entity_poly.entity_id
_entity_poly.type
_entity_poly.pdbx_seq_one_letter_code
_entity_poly.pdbx_strand_id
1 'polypeptide(L)'
;MKVPLGFSFSGVHAGLKPQRKDVALVYSDTPCSAAGCFTANKARAAPVQDAEPRLPASGIQAVLVNSGNANALTGPAGQQAVRTLRDELGRVLSVPPSAVLTASTGVIGHPLPVNKVVTVLGPLKDSLRSEPDSAAEAIMTTDTRAKQAWRTVSIGGRNVTVSAIFKGSGMMHPSLATVIAVITTDCAIQPGVLAAALREAVSTTFNSLTVDGDMSPNDTVYALANGRAGNPSIADPGPELTVFTATLSDLCLEMAREIASDGEGATKLLQVEVSGAPDTAIAQDLARAVAGSTLVKAAVFGADPNWGRVLATVGARAGTQGYTVDPYSAHVRIQGISVYDGEPKPYDPAHLKARMREPEVRVEVCLTGGEGSSMAWGCDLSYDYVKINADYTSLIVPRPDGGVGRDDRLANYSPAFKTTLLVEALSYISRFRGKRCVIRYGGAAMVKESLKQAFCRDIELLRSAGLQPIIVHGGGPELTRTLDKLGLRQEDGLITDASGLKVVEMVLSGSVNSELVTILNNMGDRAVGLSGKDGALLRARRIPVEDGRSREHVGEVTRVNHEFLEMLLGQGYVPIISPVGLGEDGQTYDLGSDAVAAEVASALKAHKLIYLHDAPGILRGEELFNELTTAQLEVLLTAGAFAGSMQTRAKMALKALSGGSVERVHVIDGRVPHSLIAELFTDKGVGTLVTR
;
A
#
# COMPACT_ATOMS: atom_id res chain seq x y z
N MET A 1 -8.03 21.29 5.88
CA MET A 1 -9.40 21.06 6.37
C MET A 1 -9.87 22.31 7.13
N LYS A 2 -11.13 22.73 7.01
CA LYS A 2 -11.67 23.79 7.88
C LYS A 2 -12.14 23.17 9.19
N VAL A 3 -11.77 23.77 10.32
CA VAL A 3 -12.17 23.33 11.66
C VAL A 3 -13.10 24.36 12.32
N PRO A 4 -13.96 23.94 13.27
CA PRO A 4 -14.85 24.86 13.96
C PRO A 4 -14.09 25.79 14.90
N LEU A 5 -14.64 26.99 15.11
CA LEU A 5 -14.05 28.00 15.99
C LEU A 5 -13.87 27.46 17.42
N GLY A 6 -12.72 27.74 18.03
CA GLY A 6 -12.41 27.33 19.41
C GLY A 6 -11.98 25.87 19.59
N PHE A 7 -11.82 25.09 18.52
CA PHE A 7 -11.25 23.74 18.58
C PHE A 7 -9.78 23.70 18.17
N SER A 8 -9.03 22.82 18.84
CA SER A 8 -7.63 22.53 18.55
C SER A 8 -7.34 21.03 18.71
N PHE A 9 -6.30 20.57 18.03
CA PHE A 9 -5.98 19.18 17.82
C PHE A 9 -4.47 18.96 18.00
N SER A 10 -4.10 17.80 18.51
CA SER A 10 -2.70 17.36 18.52
C SER A 10 -2.60 15.85 18.51
N GLY A 11 -1.46 15.34 18.05
CA GLY A 11 -1.10 13.94 18.15
C GLY A 11 0.40 13.77 18.33
N VAL A 12 0.78 12.86 19.23
CA VAL A 12 2.17 12.58 19.59
C VAL A 12 2.41 11.07 19.68
N HIS A 13 3.69 10.69 19.77
CA HIS A 13 4.12 9.31 19.97
C HIS A 13 4.48 9.08 21.45
N ALA A 14 3.72 8.21 22.11
CA ALA A 14 3.91 7.73 23.48
C ALA A 14 4.60 6.36 23.53
N GLY A 15 4.76 5.66 22.40
CA GLY A 15 5.38 4.34 22.34
C GLY A 15 4.43 3.20 22.73
N LEU A 16 3.14 3.38 22.46
CA LEU A 16 2.12 2.31 22.43
C LEU A 16 2.22 1.53 21.13
N LYS A 17 2.47 2.22 20.01
CA LYS A 17 2.83 1.60 18.72
C LYS A 17 4.36 1.60 18.55
N PRO A 18 4.94 0.71 17.73
CA PRO A 18 6.38 0.71 17.47
C PRO A 18 6.87 1.97 16.73
N GLN A 19 6.03 2.49 15.83
CA GLN A 19 6.27 3.66 14.99
C GLN A 19 4.94 4.43 14.83
N ARG A 20 5.01 5.68 14.37
CA ARG A 20 3.89 6.64 14.21
C ARG A 20 3.32 7.17 15.53
N LYS A 21 2.61 8.30 15.45
CA LYS A 21 1.87 8.87 16.58
C LYS A 21 0.79 7.90 17.05
N ASP A 22 0.50 7.90 18.35
CA ASP A 22 -0.39 6.91 18.98
C ASP A 22 -1.23 7.48 20.14
N VAL A 23 -1.11 8.77 20.43
CA VAL A 23 -1.99 9.50 21.36
C VAL A 23 -2.44 10.80 20.70
N ALA A 24 -3.75 11.01 20.59
CA ALA A 24 -4.40 12.21 20.07
C ALA A 24 -5.15 12.97 21.18
N LEU A 25 -5.22 14.29 21.04
CA LEU A 25 -6.07 15.17 21.82
C LEU A 25 -6.92 16.04 20.90
N VAL A 26 -8.22 16.09 21.18
CA VAL A 26 -9.15 17.09 20.65
C VAL A 26 -9.60 17.96 21.81
N TYR A 27 -9.40 19.28 21.72
CA TYR A 27 -9.66 20.22 22.80
C TYR A 27 -10.50 21.41 22.34
N SER A 28 -11.48 21.78 23.15
CA SER A 28 -12.27 23.01 22.99
C SER A 28 -11.92 24.03 24.08
N ASP A 29 -11.69 25.27 23.67
CA ASP A 29 -11.38 26.37 24.59
C ASP A 29 -12.57 26.81 25.45
N THR A 30 -13.79 26.37 25.11
CA THR A 30 -15.01 26.55 25.90
C THR A 30 -15.72 25.22 26.16
N PRO A 31 -16.48 25.13 27.27
CA PRO A 31 -17.36 23.98 27.54
C PRO A 31 -18.30 23.65 26.36
N CYS A 32 -18.35 22.37 25.99
CA CYS A 32 -19.22 21.86 24.94
C CYS A 32 -20.50 21.23 25.50
N SER A 33 -21.57 21.30 24.70
CA SER A 33 -22.57 20.23 24.66
C SER A 33 -21.93 19.00 24.02
N ALA A 34 -22.10 17.83 24.62
CA ALA A 34 -21.50 16.60 24.14
C ALA A 34 -22.50 15.45 24.08
N ALA A 35 -22.36 14.61 23.06
CA ALA A 35 -23.10 13.38 22.87
C ALA A 35 -22.18 12.23 22.42
N GLY A 36 -22.63 11.00 22.61
CA GLY A 36 -21.91 9.81 22.18
C GLY A 36 -22.84 8.71 21.64
N CYS A 37 -22.35 7.96 20.67
CA CYS A 37 -22.90 6.65 20.28
C CYS A 37 -21.82 5.59 20.49
N PHE A 38 -22.21 4.43 21.02
CA PHE A 38 -21.27 3.41 21.50
C PHE A 38 -21.62 2.04 20.95
N THR A 39 -20.62 1.16 20.91
CA THR A 39 -20.77 -0.24 20.50
C THR A 39 -21.89 -0.96 21.25
N ALA A 40 -22.63 -1.83 20.57
CA ALA A 40 -23.59 -2.74 21.21
C ALA A 40 -22.92 -4.02 21.75
N ASN A 41 -21.61 -4.21 21.51
CA ASN A 41 -20.85 -5.35 22.00
C ASN A 41 -20.96 -5.46 23.53
N LYS A 42 -21.07 -6.69 24.05
CA LYS A 42 -21.17 -6.95 25.50
C LYS A 42 -19.81 -6.94 26.20
N ALA A 43 -18.72 -7.17 25.47
CA ALA A 43 -17.35 -7.09 25.95
C ALA A 43 -16.81 -5.64 25.95
N ARG A 44 -17.63 -4.67 26.38
CA ARG A 44 -17.32 -3.23 26.26
C ARG A 44 -16.00 -2.87 26.91
N ALA A 45 -15.18 -2.09 26.21
CA ALA A 45 -13.90 -1.61 26.72
C ALA A 45 -14.07 -0.64 27.89
N ALA A 46 -13.04 -0.51 28.74
CA ALA A 46 -13.05 0.40 29.88
C ALA A 46 -13.40 1.86 29.51
N PRO A 47 -12.86 2.48 28.43
CA PRO A 47 -13.26 3.84 28.03
C PRO A 47 -14.75 3.97 27.66
N VAL A 48 -15.34 2.94 27.05
CA VAL A 48 -16.77 2.94 26.70
C VAL A 48 -17.63 2.90 27.97
N GLN A 49 -17.29 2.01 28.91
CA GLN A 49 -17.98 1.90 30.21
C GLN A 49 -17.93 3.19 31.03
N ASP A 50 -16.87 3.99 30.88
CA ASP A 50 -16.71 5.28 31.57
C ASP A 50 -17.45 6.44 30.88
N ALA A 51 -17.44 6.49 29.54
CA ALA A 51 -17.98 7.62 28.79
C ALA A 51 -19.50 7.57 28.61
N GLU A 52 -20.06 6.39 28.34
CA GLU A 52 -21.49 6.21 28.06
C GLU A 52 -22.42 6.75 29.17
N PRO A 53 -22.23 6.42 30.46
CA PRO A 53 -23.11 6.94 31.51
C PRO A 53 -22.96 8.45 31.78
N ARG A 54 -21.96 9.10 31.19
CA ARG A 54 -21.70 10.54 31.33
C ARG A 54 -22.23 11.36 30.15
N LEU A 55 -22.85 10.71 29.16
CA LEU A 55 -23.33 11.35 27.94
C LEU A 55 -24.81 11.04 27.70
N PRO A 56 -25.61 12.01 27.22
CA PRO A 56 -25.24 13.38 26.85
C PRO A 56 -24.97 14.28 28.05
N ALA A 57 -24.11 15.29 27.89
CA ALA A 57 -23.76 16.23 28.95
C ALA A 57 -23.36 17.61 28.42
N SER A 58 -23.38 18.60 29.30
CA SER A 58 -22.68 19.87 29.13
C SER A 58 -21.36 19.85 29.90
N GLY A 59 -20.39 20.70 29.54
CA GLY A 59 -19.15 20.84 30.30
C GLY A 59 -17.96 20.04 29.78
N ILE A 60 -18.13 19.21 28.75
CA ILE A 60 -17.02 18.46 28.14
C ILE A 60 -16.12 19.42 27.34
N GLN A 61 -14.80 19.26 27.45
CA GLN A 61 -13.83 20.10 26.73
C GLN A 61 -12.74 19.30 26.00
N ALA A 62 -12.51 18.04 26.38
CA ALA A 62 -11.41 17.27 25.81
C ALA A 62 -11.80 15.83 25.49
N VAL A 63 -11.27 15.30 24.39
CA VAL A 63 -11.27 13.87 24.06
C VAL A 63 -9.83 13.42 23.88
N LEU A 64 -9.38 12.49 24.73
CA LEU A 64 -8.08 11.84 24.63
C LEU A 64 -8.25 10.48 23.95
N VAL A 65 -7.55 10.24 22.85
CA VAL A 65 -7.64 8.97 22.13
C VAL A 65 -6.26 8.32 22.07
N ASN A 66 -6.15 7.05 22.44
CA ASN A 66 -4.92 6.28 22.25
C ASN A 66 -5.12 5.15 21.22
N SER A 67 -4.09 4.83 20.45
CA SER A 67 -4.06 3.71 19.51
C SER A 67 -2.91 2.73 19.83
N GLY A 68 -3.03 1.49 19.35
CA GLY A 68 -2.11 0.39 19.66
C GLY A 68 -2.51 -0.47 20.87
N ASN A 69 -3.39 0.03 21.75
CA ASN A 69 -3.94 -0.72 22.87
C ASN A 69 -5.41 -0.35 23.08
N ALA A 70 -6.32 -1.34 23.04
CA ALA A 70 -7.75 -1.11 23.14
C ALA A 70 -8.26 -0.86 24.56
N ASN A 71 -7.47 -1.17 25.60
CA ASN A 71 -7.93 -1.16 27.00
C ASN A 71 -9.30 -1.87 27.17
N ALA A 72 -9.45 -2.99 26.47
CA ALA A 72 -10.65 -3.80 26.47
C ALA A 72 -10.37 -5.14 27.16
N LEU A 73 -11.33 -5.63 27.95
CA LEU A 73 -11.20 -6.86 28.74
C LEU A 73 -9.98 -6.87 29.70
N THR A 74 -9.66 -5.71 30.28
CA THR A 74 -8.50 -5.50 31.18
C THR A 74 -8.88 -5.40 32.67
N GLY A 75 -10.14 -5.67 33.02
CA GLY A 75 -10.63 -5.68 34.40
C GLY A 75 -10.51 -4.34 35.14
N PRO A 76 -10.41 -4.34 36.48
CA PRO A 76 -10.33 -3.12 37.28
C PRO A 76 -9.14 -2.21 36.94
N ALA A 77 -8.02 -2.78 36.48
CA ALA A 77 -6.85 -2.04 36.04
C ALA A 77 -7.16 -1.12 34.84
N GLY A 78 -7.98 -1.59 33.90
CA GLY A 78 -8.40 -0.79 32.75
C GLY A 78 -9.24 0.42 33.13
N GLN A 79 -10.18 0.25 34.07
CA GLN A 79 -10.99 1.35 34.60
C GLN A 79 -10.14 2.34 35.39
N GLN A 80 -9.17 1.85 36.16
CA GLN A 80 -8.24 2.72 36.88
C GLN A 80 -7.37 3.54 35.93
N ALA A 81 -6.90 2.94 34.83
CA ALA A 81 -6.15 3.67 33.81
C ALA A 81 -6.98 4.81 33.20
N VAL A 82 -8.27 4.59 32.89
CA VAL A 82 -9.16 5.65 32.38
C VAL A 82 -9.29 6.80 33.39
N ARG A 83 -9.50 6.50 34.69
CA ARG A 83 -9.55 7.52 35.74
C ARG A 83 -8.26 8.34 35.81
N THR A 84 -7.11 7.67 35.87
CA THR A 84 -5.79 8.33 35.90
C THR A 84 -5.56 9.24 34.69
N LEU A 85 -5.92 8.80 33.48
CA LEU A 85 -5.79 9.63 32.28
C LEU A 85 -6.67 10.88 32.33
N ARG A 86 -7.90 10.76 32.82
CA ARG A 86 -8.82 11.90 32.97
C ARG A 86 -8.31 12.90 34.00
N ASP A 87 -7.82 12.41 35.14
CA ASP A 87 -7.30 13.26 36.22
C ASP A 87 -6.05 14.02 35.78
N GLU A 88 -5.07 13.33 35.18
CA GLU A 88 -3.83 13.96 34.74
C GLU A 88 -4.05 14.91 33.57
N LEU A 89 -4.88 14.54 32.59
CA LEU A 89 -5.18 15.45 31.48
C LEU A 89 -5.97 16.67 31.96
N GLY A 90 -6.93 16.48 32.88
CA GLY A 90 -7.66 17.56 33.53
C GLY A 90 -6.70 18.56 34.19
N ARG A 91 -5.72 18.07 34.96
CA ARG A 91 -4.68 18.90 35.57
C ARG A 91 -3.84 19.64 34.53
N VAL A 92 -3.37 18.95 33.48
CA VAL A 92 -2.55 19.53 32.41
C VAL A 92 -3.30 20.63 31.66
N LEU A 93 -4.59 20.43 31.36
CA LEU A 93 -5.43 21.40 30.66
C LEU A 93 -6.07 22.45 31.59
N SER A 94 -5.96 22.28 32.92
CA SER A 94 -6.65 23.11 33.91
C SER A 94 -8.18 23.08 33.77
N VAL A 95 -8.73 21.89 33.51
CA VAL A 95 -10.18 21.60 33.45
C VAL A 95 -10.53 20.48 34.42
N PRO A 96 -11.79 20.37 34.91
CA PRO A 96 -12.16 19.28 35.79
C PRO A 96 -12.06 17.93 35.08
N PRO A 97 -11.72 16.81 35.76
CA PRO A 97 -11.66 15.48 35.15
C PRO A 97 -12.98 15.00 34.54
N SER A 98 -14.11 15.58 34.96
CA SER A 98 -15.43 15.35 34.35
C SER A 98 -15.54 15.91 32.92
N ALA A 99 -14.74 16.92 32.57
CA ALA A 99 -14.71 17.52 31.24
C ALA A 99 -13.91 16.69 30.20
N VAL A 100 -13.29 15.58 30.62
CA VAL A 100 -12.46 14.72 29.77
C VAL A 100 -13.20 13.43 29.41
N LEU A 101 -13.24 13.11 28.12
CA LEU A 101 -13.61 11.81 27.56
C LEU A 101 -12.36 11.08 27.07
N THR A 102 -12.40 9.74 27.06
CA THR A 102 -11.31 8.91 26.58
C THR A 102 -11.80 7.87 25.58
N ALA A 103 -11.02 7.57 24.55
CA ALA A 103 -11.23 6.41 23.68
C ALA A 103 -9.91 5.66 23.45
N SER A 104 -9.99 4.36 23.16
CA SER A 104 -8.82 3.50 22.97
C SER A 104 -9.06 2.54 21.82
N THR A 105 -8.03 2.20 21.05
CA THR A 105 -8.11 1.17 19.99
C THR A 105 -6.79 0.41 19.84
N GLY A 106 -6.84 -0.84 19.40
CA GLY A 106 -5.67 -1.70 19.23
C GLY A 106 -5.87 -3.07 19.84
N VAL A 107 -4.81 -3.63 20.45
CA VAL A 107 -4.85 -5.00 20.98
C VAL A 107 -5.75 -5.09 22.22
N ILE A 108 -6.59 -6.14 22.27
CA ILE A 108 -7.53 -6.47 23.37
C ILE A 108 -6.84 -7.35 24.42
N GLY A 109 -7.20 -7.22 25.70
CA GLY A 109 -6.70 -8.09 26.77
C GLY A 109 -5.33 -7.72 27.34
N HIS A 110 -4.72 -6.63 26.87
CA HIS A 110 -3.44 -6.13 27.37
C HIS A 110 -3.65 -4.86 28.23
N PRO A 111 -3.17 -4.82 29.49
CA PRO A 111 -3.24 -3.62 30.31
C PRO A 111 -2.64 -2.40 29.59
N LEU A 112 -3.32 -1.25 29.65
CA LEU A 112 -2.81 -0.01 29.08
C LEU A 112 -1.58 0.46 29.89
N PRO A 113 -0.41 0.69 29.27
CA PRO A 113 0.76 1.24 29.96
C PRO A 113 0.54 2.75 30.22
N VAL A 114 -0.33 3.06 31.19
CA VAL A 114 -0.85 4.41 31.48
C VAL A 114 0.27 5.45 31.65
N ASN A 115 1.40 5.08 32.26
CA ASN A 115 2.53 5.97 32.49
C ASN A 115 3.13 6.52 31.20
N LYS A 116 3.15 5.73 30.11
CA LYS A 116 3.63 6.18 28.80
C LYS A 116 2.75 7.32 28.26
N VAL A 117 1.43 7.17 28.38
CA VAL A 117 0.46 8.18 27.95
C VAL A 117 0.55 9.43 28.84
N VAL A 118 0.60 9.26 30.17
CA VAL A 118 0.72 10.37 31.14
C VAL A 118 1.97 11.22 30.86
N THR A 119 3.11 10.58 30.57
CA THR A 119 4.39 11.26 30.32
C THR A 119 4.31 12.22 29.13
N VAL A 120 3.48 11.92 28.12
CA VAL A 120 3.36 12.75 26.92
C VAL A 120 2.23 13.78 26.98
N LEU A 121 1.44 13.85 28.05
CA LEU A 121 0.28 14.78 28.12
C LEU A 121 0.70 16.25 28.06
N GLY A 122 1.83 16.63 28.68
CA GLY A 122 2.41 17.97 28.57
C GLY A 122 2.78 18.31 27.12
N PRO A 123 3.69 17.54 26.48
CA PRO A 123 4.02 17.71 25.06
C PRO A 123 2.80 17.69 24.12
N LEU A 124 1.79 16.87 24.42
CA LEU A 124 0.54 16.78 23.67
C LEU A 124 -0.27 18.08 23.74
N LYS A 125 -0.38 18.68 24.93
CA LYS A 125 -0.99 20.01 25.12
C LYS A 125 -0.21 21.09 24.37
N ASP A 126 1.11 21.10 24.52
CA ASP A 126 1.97 22.13 23.91
C ASP A 126 1.95 22.07 22.37
N SER A 127 1.54 20.95 21.80
CA SER A 127 1.43 20.71 20.36
C SER A 127 0.04 21.02 19.76
N LEU A 128 -0.91 21.52 20.56
CA LEU A 128 -2.27 21.86 20.11
C LEU A 128 -2.24 22.93 19.01
N ARG A 129 -2.93 22.66 17.90
CA ARG A 129 -3.05 23.55 16.75
C ARG A 129 -4.40 23.39 16.05
N SER A 130 -4.71 24.26 15.10
CA SER A 130 -5.95 24.17 14.30
C SER A 130 -5.99 22.94 13.40
N GLU A 131 -4.84 22.44 12.96
CA GLU A 131 -4.74 21.35 11.99
C GLU A 131 -4.93 19.97 12.63
N PRO A 132 -5.96 19.19 12.23
CA PRO A 132 -6.27 17.91 12.83
C PRO A 132 -5.39 16.75 12.33
N ASP A 133 -4.49 16.98 11.36
CA ASP A 133 -3.68 15.95 10.71
C ASP A 133 -2.94 15.04 11.69
N SER A 134 -2.33 15.64 12.71
CA SER A 134 -1.60 14.86 13.72
C SER A 134 -2.50 14.03 14.61
N ALA A 135 -3.69 14.53 14.95
CA ALA A 135 -4.66 13.79 15.74
C ALA A 135 -5.24 12.64 14.91
N ALA A 136 -5.59 12.90 13.64
CA ALA A 136 -6.09 11.89 12.71
C ALA A 136 -5.05 10.77 12.48
N GLU A 137 -3.77 11.12 12.31
CA GLU A 137 -2.68 10.12 12.22
C GLU A 137 -2.56 9.29 13.50
N ALA A 138 -2.68 9.93 14.67
CA ALA A 138 -2.44 9.26 15.95
C ALA A 138 -3.53 8.27 16.34
N ILE A 139 -4.77 8.42 15.85
CA ILE A 139 -5.87 7.48 16.10
C ILE A 139 -5.87 6.25 15.18
N MET A 140 -5.08 6.26 14.10
CA MET A 140 -5.00 5.15 13.15
C MET A 140 -4.39 3.88 13.77
N THR A 141 -4.85 2.71 13.32
CA THR A 141 -4.22 1.41 13.60
C THR A 141 -3.75 0.75 12.31
N THR A 142 -4.63 -0.03 11.68
CA THR A 142 -4.44 -0.76 10.43
C THR A 142 -4.89 0.04 9.22
N ASP A 143 -5.44 1.24 9.45
CA ASP A 143 -5.78 2.21 8.43
C ASP A 143 -4.58 2.51 7.51
N THR A 144 -4.81 2.60 6.20
CA THR A 144 -3.75 2.95 5.25
C THR A 144 -3.61 4.47 5.10
N ARG A 145 -4.67 5.22 5.41
CA ARG A 145 -4.74 6.68 5.32
C ARG A 145 -5.53 7.31 6.46
N ALA A 146 -5.17 8.54 6.81
CA ALA A 146 -5.90 9.34 7.78
C ALA A 146 -7.24 9.82 7.20
N LYS A 147 -8.32 9.70 7.97
CA LYS A 147 -9.69 10.01 7.52
C LYS A 147 -10.22 11.24 8.24
N GLN A 148 -10.63 12.24 7.45
CA GLN A 148 -11.07 13.55 7.95
C GLN A 148 -12.16 14.11 7.02
N ALA A 149 -13.23 14.68 7.56
CA ALA A 149 -14.26 15.37 6.77
C ALA A 149 -14.83 16.60 7.46
N TRP A 150 -15.24 17.60 6.68
CA TRP A 150 -15.83 18.84 7.19
C TRP A 150 -16.93 19.39 6.28
N ARG A 151 -17.82 20.18 6.88
CA ARG A 151 -18.91 20.91 6.22
C ARG A 151 -19.10 22.29 6.83
N THR A 152 -19.68 23.21 6.07
CA THR A 152 -20.19 24.49 6.59
C THR A 152 -21.65 24.64 6.20
N VAL A 153 -22.47 25.11 7.12
CA VAL A 153 -23.92 25.23 6.95
C VAL A 153 -24.44 26.49 7.64
N SER A 154 -25.51 27.10 7.11
CA SER A 154 -26.15 28.28 7.72
C SER A 154 -27.22 27.83 8.71
N ILE A 155 -27.08 28.21 9.99
CA ILE A 155 -28.02 27.90 11.07
C ILE A 155 -28.34 29.19 11.80
N GLY A 156 -29.62 29.58 11.84
CA GLY A 156 -30.05 30.84 12.47
C GLY A 156 -29.31 32.07 11.93
N GLY A 157 -29.00 32.09 10.62
CA GLY A 157 -28.27 33.17 9.96
C GLY A 157 -26.76 33.23 10.24
N ARG A 158 -26.18 32.21 10.89
CA ARG A 158 -24.73 32.11 11.15
C ARG A 158 -24.12 30.94 10.42
N ASN A 159 -22.87 31.09 9.99
CA ASN A 159 -22.09 30.01 9.41
C ASN A 159 -21.55 29.10 10.52
N VAL A 160 -22.08 27.89 10.59
CA VAL A 160 -21.65 26.81 11.47
C VAL A 160 -20.71 25.88 10.70
N THR A 161 -19.64 25.45 11.34
CA THR A 161 -18.70 24.45 10.83
C THR A 161 -18.88 23.13 11.59
N VAL A 162 -18.90 22.02 10.87
CA VAL A 162 -18.83 20.66 11.43
C VAL A 162 -17.59 20.01 10.86
N SER A 163 -16.75 19.40 11.69
CA SER A 163 -15.53 18.70 11.26
C SER A 163 -15.32 17.45 12.09
N ALA A 164 -14.66 16.44 11.54
CA ALA A 164 -14.40 15.22 12.29
C ALA A 164 -13.18 14.45 11.80
N ILE A 165 -12.55 13.75 12.74
CA ILE A 165 -11.52 12.75 12.49
C ILE A 165 -12.08 11.36 12.74
N PHE A 166 -11.72 10.39 11.91
CA PHE A 166 -12.21 9.01 11.95
C PHE A 166 -11.06 8.02 11.89
N LYS A 167 -11.24 6.87 12.53
CA LYS A 167 -10.45 5.66 12.28
C LYS A 167 -11.37 4.47 12.04
N GLY A 168 -10.93 3.56 11.18
CA GLY A 168 -11.58 2.29 10.92
C GLY A 168 -11.10 1.67 9.60
N SER A 169 -10.84 0.37 9.64
CA SER A 169 -10.40 -0.43 8.48
C SER A 169 -10.64 -1.94 8.72
N GLY A 170 -10.55 -2.40 9.97
CA GLY A 170 -10.93 -3.75 10.40
C GLY A 170 -11.69 -3.74 11.73
N MET A 171 -12.34 -4.86 12.03
CA MET A 171 -13.37 -5.02 13.06
C MET A 171 -14.48 -3.99 12.90
N MET A 172 -15.09 -3.99 11.70
CA MET A 172 -16.09 -3.01 11.29
C MET A 172 -17.43 -3.66 10.98
N HIS A 173 -18.28 -3.83 12.00
CA HIS A 173 -19.68 -4.24 11.83
C HIS A 173 -20.63 -3.57 12.85
N PRO A 174 -21.04 -2.32 12.59
CA PRO A 174 -21.85 -1.52 13.49
C PRO A 174 -23.26 -2.02 13.70
N SER A 175 -23.62 -2.00 14.98
CA SER A 175 -25.00 -2.06 15.43
C SER A 175 -25.43 -0.82 16.23
N LEU A 176 -24.57 0.21 16.42
CA LEU A 176 -24.91 1.56 16.94
C LEU A 176 -23.71 2.56 17.01
N ALA A 177 -22.46 2.10 16.89
CA ALA A 177 -21.27 2.88 16.52
C ALA A 177 -20.24 1.90 15.97
N THR A 178 -19.44 2.35 14.99
CA THR A 178 -18.80 1.75 13.79
C THR A 178 -17.43 2.31 13.49
N VAL A 179 -16.73 2.83 14.49
CA VAL A 179 -15.50 3.61 14.35
C VAL A 179 -15.05 4.10 15.72
N ILE A 180 -13.82 4.62 15.79
CA ILE A 180 -13.58 5.76 16.68
C ILE A 180 -13.68 7.04 15.84
N ALA A 181 -14.59 7.92 16.24
CA ALA A 181 -14.79 9.21 15.59
C ALA A 181 -14.94 10.32 16.63
N VAL A 182 -14.33 11.48 16.34
CA VAL A 182 -14.51 12.69 17.13
C VAL A 182 -15.01 13.79 16.21
N ILE A 183 -16.30 14.09 16.33
CA ILE A 183 -17.01 15.14 15.61
C ILE A 183 -17.01 16.40 16.46
N THR A 184 -16.68 17.52 15.84
CA THR A 184 -16.58 18.84 16.48
C THR A 184 -17.40 19.84 15.68
N THR A 185 -18.07 20.76 16.38
CA THR A 185 -18.83 21.84 15.75
C THR A 185 -18.85 23.09 16.62
N ASP A 186 -18.89 24.25 16.00
CA ASP A 186 -19.07 25.54 16.67
C ASP A 186 -20.56 25.91 16.82
N CYS A 187 -21.48 25.02 16.44
CA CYS A 187 -22.92 25.18 16.62
C CYS A 187 -23.29 25.33 18.11
N ALA A 188 -24.19 26.26 18.42
CA ALA A 188 -24.92 26.27 19.68
C ALA A 188 -26.10 25.29 19.60
N ILE A 189 -26.06 24.20 20.35
CA ILE A 189 -27.08 23.13 20.37
C ILE A 189 -27.11 22.48 21.76
N GLN A 190 -28.30 22.13 22.24
CA GLN A 190 -28.47 21.49 23.55
C GLN A 190 -28.02 20.01 23.53
N PRO A 191 -27.46 19.46 24.63
CA PRO A 191 -26.90 18.11 24.65
C PRO A 191 -27.88 17.00 24.22
N GLY A 192 -29.13 17.06 24.67
CA GLY A 192 -30.15 16.07 24.31
C GLY A 192 -30.50 16.09 22.82
N VAL A 193 -30.52 17.27 22.22
CA VAL A 193 -30.80 17.46 20.79
C VAL A 193 -29.62 17.00 19.94
N LEU A 194 -28.39 17.33 20.35
CA LEU A 194 -27.16 16.84 19.72
C LEU A 194 -27.11 15.30 19.73
N ALA A 195 -27.52 14.68 20.84
CA ALA A 195 -27.57 13.22 20.95
C ALA A 195 -28.61 12.58 20.02
N ALA A 196 -29.77 13.22 19.85
CA ALA A 196 -30.78 12.76 18.89
C ALA A 196 -30.26 12.84 17.44
N ALA A 197 -29.70 13.99 17.05
CA ALA A 197 -29.11 14.19 15.73
C ALA A 197 -27.97 13.20 15.44
N LEU A 198 -27.09 12.98 16.43
CA LEU A 198 -25.99 12.03 16.30
C LEU A 198 -26.48 10.60 16.11
N ARG A 199 -27.48 10.17 16.91
CA ARG A 199 -28.05 8.82 16.80
C ARG A 199 -28.67 8.59 15.44
N GLU A 200 -29.42 9.56 14.92
CA GLU A 200 -30.02 9.50 13.59
C GLU A 200 -28.95 9.38 12.50
N ALA A 201 -27.94 10.26 12.53
CA ALA A 201 -26.83 10.22 11.57
C ALA A 201 -26.10 8.87 11.60
N VAL A 202 -25.76 8.36 12.77
CA VAL A 202 -25.06 7.06 12.91
C VAL A 202 -25.93 5.89 12.44
N SER A 203 -27.23 5.91 12.73
CA SER A 203 -28.16 4.83 12.36
C SER A 203 -28.39 4.70 10.85
N THR A 204 -28.28 5.81 10.12
CA THR A 204 -28.51 5.85 8.66
C THR A 204 -27.21 5.74 7.86
N THR A 205 -26.05 5.81 8.51
CA THR A 205 -24.75 5.82 7.83
C THR A 205 -23.85 4.68 8.30
N PHE A 206 -23.23 4.80 9.48
CA PHE A 206 -22.32 3.78 9.98
C PHE A 206 -23.04 2.45 10.13
N ASN A 207 -24.28 2.36 10.63
CA ASN A 207 -25.00 1.07 10.71
C ASN A 207 -25.26 0.35 9.37
N SER A 208 -24.96 1.00 8.25
CA SER A 208 -24.97 0.42 6.90
C SER A 208 -23.58 0.01 6.39
N LEU A 209 -22.52 0.26 7.15
CA LEU A 209 -21.15 -0.18 6.87
C LEU A 209 -20.94 -1.63 7.32
N THR A 210 -20.14 -2.40 6.59
CA THR A 210 -19.57 -3.67 7.07
C THR A 210 -18.27 -4.02 6.32
N VAL A 211 -17.18 -4.29 7.04
CA VAL A 211 -15.95 -4.82 6.43
C VAL A 211 -15.91 -6.34 6.61
N ASP A 212 -15.94 -6.82 7.84
CA ASP A 212 -15.64 -8.22 8.19
C ASP A 212 -16.75 -8.93 8.96
N GLY A 213 -17.79 -8.20 9.40
CA GLY A 213 -18.86 -8.77 10.23
C GLY A 213 -18.55 -8.74 11.73
N ASP A 214 -17.39 -8.22 12.14
CA ASP A 214 -16.95 -8.21 13.52
C ASP A 214 -17.18 -6.84 14.19
N MET A 215 -18.06 -6.81 15.19
CA MET A 215 -18.40 -5.59 15.95
C MET A 215 -17.37 -5.33 17.06
N SER A 216 -16.72 -4.15 17.06
CA SER A 216 -15.63 -3.88 18.00
C SER A 216 -16.11 -3.59 19.43
N PRO A 217 -15.32 -3.94 20.48
CA PRO A 217 -15.63 -3.60 21.86
C PRO A 217 -15.38 -2.12 22.21
N ASN A 218 -14.85 -1.34 21.27
CA ASN A 218 -14.36 0.01 21.47
C ASN A 218 -15.10 1.08 20.66
N ASP A 219 -16.00 0.68 19.76
CA ASP A 219 -16.61 1.63 18.82
C ASP A 219 -17.32 2.76 19.58
N THR A 220 -16.95 3.99 19.21
CA THR A 220 -17.32 5.23 19.89
C THR A 220 -17.34 6.38 18.90
N VAL A 221 -18.47 7.04 18.75
CA VAL A 221 -18.60 8.30 18.01
C VAL A 221 -18.94 9.39 19.02
N TYR A 222 -18.04 10.36 19.20
CA TYR A 222 -18.32 11.54 20.01
C TYR A 222 -18.71 12.73 19.12
N ALA A 223 -19.64 13.55 19.59
CA ALA A 223 -19.92 14.87 19.03
C ALA A 223 -19.79 15.94 20.12
N LEU A 224 -18.96 16.98 19.86
CA LEU A 224 -18.72 18.11 20.75
C LEU A 224 -19.14 19.40 20.05
N ALA A 225 -20.03 20.17 20.68
CA ALA A 225 -20.55 21.43 20.17
C ALA A 225 -20.31 22.57 21.16
N ASN A 226 -19.47 23.56 20.80
CA ASN A 226 -18.99 24.58 21.74
C ASN A 226 -19.70 25.95 21.64
N GLY A 227 -20.64 26.11 20.71
CA GLY A 227 -21.44 27.33 20.56
C GLY A 227 -20.73 28.57 20.03
N ARG A 228 -19.46 28.47 19.58
CA ARG A 228 -18.66 29.62 19.15
C ARG A 228 -19.15 30.29 17.85
N ALA A 229 -20.01 29.64 17.06
CA ALA A 229 -20.60 30.23 15.85
C ALA A 229 -21.60 31.37 16.17
N GLY A 230 -22.11 31.41 17.41
CA GLY A 230 -23.03 32.45 17.86
C GLY A 230 -24.43 32.38 17.24
N ASN A 231 -24.84 31.22 16.72
CA ASN A 231 -26.23 30.97 16.33
C ASN A 231 -27.12 30.88 17.58
N PRO A 232 -28.44 31.14 17.46
CA PRO A 232 -29.39 30.78 18.51
C PRO A 232 -29.28 29.29 18.84
N SER A 233 -29.28 28.96 20.13
CA SER A 233 -29.16 27.56 20.59
C SER A 233 -30.33 26.73 20.06
N ILE A 234 -30.02 25.65 19.34
CA ILE A 234 -31.02 24.67 18.95
C ILE A 234 -31.43 23.87 20.19
N ALA A 235 -32.68 24.03 20.64
CA ALA A 235 -33.22 23.42 21.85
C ALA A 235 -34.36 22.42 21.57
N ASP A 236 -35.07 22.58 20.45
CA ASP A 236 -36.25 21.82 20.08
C ASP A 236 -36.17 21.37 18.61
N PRO A 237 -36.96 20.37 18.20
CA PRO A 237 -37.11 20.02 16.79
C PRO A 237 -37.56 21.22 15.94
N GLY A 238 -36.94 21.40 14.79
CA GLY A 238 -37.22 22.51 13.88
C GLY A 238 -36.32 22.49 12.64
N PRO A 239 -36.50 23.45 11.72
CA PRO A 239 -35.75 23.52 10.46
C PRO A 239 -34.23 23.50 10.67
N GLU A 240 -33.74 24.21 11.68
CA GLU A 240 -32.32 24.28 12.04
C GLU A 240 -31.75 22.92 12.45
N LEU A 241 -32.51 22.15 13.24
CA LEU A 241 -32.12 20.80 13.61
C LEU A 241 -32.08 19.89 12.39
N THR A 242 -33.09 19.94 11.53
CA THR A 242 -33.14 19.14 10.29
C THR A 242 -31.91 19.41 9.42
N VAL A 243 -31.55 20.68 9.24
CA VAL A 243 -30.37 21.10 8.48
C VAL A 243 -29.07 20.62 9.14
N PHE A 244 -28.95 20.74 10.47
CA PHE A 244 -27.80 20.25 11.21
C PHE A 244 -27.65 18.73 11.12
N THR A 245 -28.73 17.96 11.34
CA THR A 245 -28.74 16.51 11.26
C THR A 245 -28.40 16.03 9.85
N ALA A 246 -28.96 16.64 8.80
CA ALA A 246 -28.62 16.31 7.43
C ALA A 246 -27.13 16.55 7.13
N THR A 247 -26.56 17.64 7.63
CA THR A 247 -25.13 17.94 7.51
C THR A 247 -24.27 16.88 8.22
N LEU A 248 -24.69 16.44 9.40
CA LEU A 248 -24.02 15.41 10.18
C LEU A 248 -24.09 14.05 9.47
N SER A 249 -25.26 13.69 8.94
CA SER A 249 -25.47 12.46 8.18
C SER A 249 -24.63 12.43 6.91
N ASP A 250 -24.58 13.52 6.13
CA ASP A 250 -23.74 13.58 4.92
C ASP A 250 -22.26 13.38 5.25
N LEU A 251 -21.78 14.00 6.33
CA LEU A 251 -20.41 13.83 6.80
C LEU A 251 -20.12 12.37 7.22
N CYS A 252 -21.00 11.77 8.02
CA CYS A 252 -20.85 10.37 8.45
C CYS A 252 -20.94 9.39 7.27
N LEU A 253 -21.77 9.69 6.26
CA LEU A 253 -21.93 8.89 5.05
C LEU A 253 -20.66 8.85 4.20
N GLU A 254 -20.04 10.02 3.96
CA GLU A 254 -18.74 10.12 3.28
C GLU A 254 -17.71 9.22 3.98
N MET A 255 -17.68 9.26 5.31
CA MET A 255 -16.70 8.53 6.11
C MET A 255 -16.99 7.03 6.16
N ALA A 256 -18.26 6.61 6.19
CA ALA A 256 -18.61 5.20 6.06
C ALA A 256 -18.06 4.61 4.75
N ARG A 257 -18.16 5.35 3.64
CA ARG A 257 -17.59 4.95 2.35
C ARG A 257 -16.06 4.91 2.37
N GLU A 258 -15.41 5.91 2.98
CA GLU A 258 -13.95 5.92 3.14
C GLU A 258 -13.43 4.78 4.00
N ILE A 259 -14.16 4.37 5.04
CA ILE A 259 -13.79 3.21 5.87
C ILE A 259 -13.95 1.92 5.08
N ALA A 260 -15.05 1.76 4.35
CA ALA A 260 -15.27 0.60 3.51
C ALA A 260 -14.17 0.47 2.44
N SER A 261 -13.82 1.57 1.78
CA SER A 261 -12.77 1.57 0.75
C SER A 261 -11.35 1.45 1.33
N ASP A 262 -11.16 1.77 2.61
CA ASP A 262 -9.92 1.53 3.37
C ASP A 262 -9.98 0.24 4.20
N GLY A 263 -10.88 -0.68 3.87
CA GLY A 263 -10.97 -1.98 4.54
C GLY A 263 -9.64 -2.73 4.49
N GLU A 264 -9.33 -3.51 5.52
CA GLU A 264 -8.05 -4.24 5.56
C GLU A 264 -7.87 -5.16 4.34
N GLY A 265 -6.85 -4.89 3.52
CA GLY A 265 -6.60 -5.61 2.28
C GLY A 265 -7.65 -5.41 1.19
N ALA A 266 -8.60 -4.48 1.35
CA ALA A 266 -9.60 -4.18 0.33
C ALA A 266 -8.95 -3.70 -0.97
N THR A 267 -9.44 -4.19 -2.10
CA THR A 267 -9.07 -3.70 -3.43
C THR A 267 -10.21 -2.96 -4.13
N LYS A 268 -11.45 -3.19 -3.68
CA LYS A 268 -12.66 -2.55 -4.24
C LYS A 268 -13.65 -2.21 -3.14
N LEU A 269 -14.27 -1.04 -3.27
CA LEU A 269 -15.48 -0.67 -2.54
C LEU A 269 -16.67 -1.46 -3.09
N LEU A 270 -17.47 -2.06 -2.21
CA LEU A 270 -18.72 -2.72 -2.55
C LEU A 270 -19.88 -1.87 -2.03
N GLN A 271 -20.76 -1.46 -2.94
CA GLN A 271 -22.03 -0.81 -2.62
C GLN A 271 -23.17 -1.78 -2.92
N VAL A 272 -24.04 -2.00 -1.94
CA VAL A 272 -25.22 -2.84 -2.10
C VAL A 272 -26.46 -2.02 -1.81
N GLU A 273 -27.37 -2.00 -2.76
CA GLU A 273 -28.70 -1.40 -2.61
C GLU A 273 -29.75 -2.51 -2.59
N VAL A 274 -30.64 -2.46 -1.60
CA VAL A 274 -31.83 -3.32 -1.53
C VAL A 274 -33.05 -2.42 -1.52
N SER A 275 -33.97 -2.64 -2.45
CA SER A 275 -35.24 -1.92 -2.56
C SER A 275 -36.41 -2.89 -2.66
N GLY A 276 -37.63 -2.40 -2.46
CA GLY A 276 -38.84 -3.21 -2.53
C GLY A 276 -39.01 -4.23 -1.38
N ALA A 277 -38.29 -4.04 -0.28
CA ALA A 277 -38.46 -4.84 0.93
C ALA A 277 -39.74 -4.42 1.68
N PRO A 278 -40.28 -5.24 2.61
CA PRO A 278 -41.49 -4.86 3.37
C PRO A 278 -41.34 -3.54 4.14
N ASP A 279 -40.15 -3.27 4.69
CA ASP A 279 -39.79 -2.00 5.33
C ASP A 279 -38.29 -1.69 5.21
N THR A 280 -37.90 -0.46 5.59
CA THR A 280 -36.52 0.04 5.52
C THR A 280 -35.55 -0.74 6.43
N ALA A 281 -36.01 -1.26 7.57
CA ALA A 281 -35.16 -1.99 8.49
C ALA A 281 -34.77 -3.35 7.91
N ILE A 282 -35.72 -4.04 7.27
CA ILE A 282 -35.47 -5.28 6.52
C ILE A 282 -34.54 -5.00 5.33
N ALA A 283 -34.78 -3.93 4.57
CA ALA A 283 -33.89 -3.54 3.48
C ALA A 283 -32.45 -3.30 3.95
N GLN A 284 -32.27 -2.58 5.07
CA GLN A 284 -30.95 -2.30 5.65
C GLN A 284 -30.25 -3.59 6.08
N ASP A 285 -30.97 -4.50 6.74
CA ASP A 285 -30.39 -5.76 7.20
C ASP A 285 -30.00 -6.68 6.04
N LEU A 286 -30.82 -6.76 4.98
CA LEU A 286 -30.51 -7.52 3.77
C LEU A 286 -29.32 -6.91 3.00
N ALA A 287 -29.29 -5.58 2.82
CA ALA A 287 -28.18 -4.90 2.14
C ALA A 287 -26.86 -5.14 2.88
N ARG A 288 -26.87 -5.00 4.21
CA ARG A 288 -25.69 -5.27 5.05
C ARG A 288 -25.30 -6.75 5.03
N ALA A 289 -26.25 -7.67 5.00
CA ALA A 289 -25.96 -9.11 4.88
C ALA A 289 -25.25 -9.45 3.57
N VAL A 290 -25.68 -8.88 2.45
CA VAL A 290 -25.02 -9.07 1.15
C VAL A 290 -23.63 -8.42 1.14
N ALA A 291 -23.49 -7.20 1.65
CA ALA A 291 -22.19 -6.52 1.75
C ALA A 291 -21.19 -7.25 2.67
N GLY A 292 -21.68 -7.94 3.71
CA GLY A 292 -20.88 -8.72 4.66
C GLY A 292 -20.65 -10.19 4.28
N SER A 293 -21.29 -10.70 3.22
CA SER A 293 -21.21 -12.11 2.85
C SER A 293 -19.83 -12.48 2.31
N THR A 294 -19.12 -13.39 2.98
CA THR A 294 -17.77 -13.84 2.60
C THR A 294 -17.72 -14.35 1.15
N LEU A 295 -18.77 -15.05 0.70
CA LEU A 295 -18.87 -15.56 -0.67
C LEU A 295 -19.09 -14.43 -1.69
N VAL A 296 -19.93 -13.44 -1.37
CA VAL A 296 -20.15 -12.26 -2.24
C VAL A 296 -18.85 -11.45 -2.33
N LYS A 297 -18.24 -11.13 -1.18
CA LYS A 297 -16.99 -10.38 -1.10
C LYS A 297 -15.84 -11.06 -1.86
N ALA A 298 -15.73 -12.38 -1.80
CA ALA A 298 -14.74 -13.14 -2.58
C ALA A 298 -15.03 -13.12 -4.09
N ALA A 299 -16.30 -13.14 -4.50
CA ALA A 299 -16.67 -13.00 -5.91
C ALA A 299 -16.32 -11.61 -6.45
N VAL A 300 -16.57 -10.55 -5.66
CA VAL A 300 -16.17 -9.17 -5.99
C VAL A 300 -14.65 -9.04 -6.11
N PHE A 301 -13.87 -9.69 -5.23
CA PHE A 301 -12.41 -9.73 -5.33
C PHE A 301 -11.96 -10.33 -6.68
N GLY A 302 -12.53 -11.48 -7.06
CA GLY A 302 -12.24 -12.19 -8.30
C GLY A 302 -12.85 -11.59 -9.58
N ALA A 303 -13.59 -10.48 -9.48
CA ALA A 303 -14.40 -9.91 -10.57
C ALA A 303 -15.37 -10.93 -11.20
N ASP A 304 -16.00 -11.75 -10.35
CA ASP A 304 -17.00 -12.75 -10.72
C ASP A 304 -18.42 -12.19 -10.46
N PRO A 305 -19.26 -11.96 -11.49
CA PRO A 305 -20.63 -11.42 -11.35
C PRO A 305 -21.62 -12.45 -10.82
N ASN A 306 -21.33 -12.95 -9.62
CA ASN A 306 -22.02 -14.08 -9.02
C ASN A 306 -23.33 -13.67 -8.33
N TRP A 307 -24.33 -13.29 -9.14
CA TRP A 307 -25.67 -12.94 -8.66
C TRP A 307 -26.34 -14.07 -7.87
N GLY A 308 -25.96 -15.34 -8.12
CA GLY A 308 -26.42 -16.49 -7.36
C GLY A 308 -26.01 -16.40 -5.88
N ARG A 309 -24.76 -15.99 -5.58
CA ARG A 309 -24.30 -15.75 -4.20
C ARG A 309 -25.02 -14.57 -3.53
N VAL A 310 -25.40 -13.56 -4.31
CA VAL A 310 -26.19 -12.42 -3.82
C VAL A 310 -27.57 -12.90 -3.36
N LEU A 311 -28.34 -13.57 -4.24
CA LEU A 311 -29.68 -14.06 -3.90
C LEU A 311 -29.67 -15.16 -2.84
N ALA A 312 -28.67 -16.04 -2.85
CA ALA A 312 -28.49 -17.03 -1.78
C ALA A 312 -28.29 -16.36 -0.42
N THR A 313 -27.55 -15.24 -0.36
CA THR A 313 -27.37 -14.46 0.87
C THR A 313 -28.69 -13.83 1.33
N VAL A 314 -29.44 -13.22 0.41
CA VAL A 314 -30.77 -12.64 0.70
C VAL A 314 -31.71 -13.72 1.26
N GLY A 315 -31.79 -14.88 0.60
CA GLY A 315 -32.63 -15.99 1.04
C GLY A 315 -32.22 -16.56 2.40
N ALA A 316 -30.93 -16.77 2.63
CA ALA A 316 -30.43 -17.24 3.91
C ALA A 316 -30.73 -16.26 5.06
N ARG A 317 -30.57 -14.95 4.80
CA ARG A 317 -30.86 -13.93 5.81
C ARG A 317 -32.35 -13.81 6.10
N ALA A 318 -33.19 -13.78 5.06
CA ALA A 318 -34.64 -13.76 5.19
C ALA A 318 -35.15 -14.97 5.98
N GLY A 319 -34.67 -16.18 5.66
CA GLY A 319 -35.04 -17.41 6.37
C GLY A 319 -34.60 -17.41 7.85
N THR A 320 -33.40 -16.90 8.15
CA THR A 320 -32.88 -16.84 9.53
C THR A 320 -33.61 -15.81 10.39
N GLN A 321 -34.03 -14.68 9.81
CA GLN A 321 -34.73 -13.61 10.53
C GLN A 321 -36.26 -13.76 10.47
N GLY A 322 -36.79 -14.68 9.67
CA GLY A 322 -38.23 -14.85 9.47
C GLY A 322 -38.88 -13.72 8.65
N TYR A 323 -38.13 -13.09 7.73
CA TYR A 323 -38.67 -12.04 6.88
C TYR A 323 -39.56 -12.61 5.80
N THR A 324 -40.70 -11.96 5.57
CA THR A 324 -41.61 -12.26 4.46
C THR A 324 -41.05 -11.67 3.15
N VAL A 325 -39.98 -12.27 2.65
CA VAL A 325 -39.30 -11.90 1.40
C VAL A 325 -39.18 -13.14 0.53
N ASP A 326 -39.58 -13.02 -0.73
CA ASP A 326 -39.36 -14.05 -1.75
C ASP A 326 -38.16 -13.68 -2.62
N PRO A 327 -37.00 -14.36 -2.51
CA PRO A 327 -35.85 -14.09 -3.35
C PRO A 327 -36.07 -14.44 -4.82
N TYR A 328 -37.03 -15.32 -5.14
CA TYR A 328 -37.28 -15.74 -6.52
C TYR A 328 -37.88 -14.63 -7.37
N SER A 329 -38.67 -13.73 -6.77
CA SER A 329 -39.27 -12.58 -7.46
C SER A 329 -38.33 -11.39 -7.62
N ALA A 330 -37.07 -11.49 -7.18
CA ALA A 330 -36.14 -10.39 -7.19
C ALA A 330 -35.69 -10.00 -8.61
N HIS A 331 -35.27 -8.75 -8.76
CA HIS A 331 -34.49 -8.24 -9.88
C HIS A 331 -33.10 -7.86 -9.38
N VAL A 332 -32.04 -8.38 -10.00
CA VAL A 332 -30.66 -8.12 -9.62
C VAL A 332 -29.91 -7.46 -10.75
N ARG A 333 -29.24 -6.35 -10.45
CA ARG A 333 -28.27 -5.71 -11.34
C ARG A 333 -26.89 -5.67 -10.70
N ILE A 334 -25.86 -5.89 -11.52
CA ILE A 334 -24.47 -5.70 -11.11
C ILE A 334 -23.84 -4.71 -12.10
N GLN A 335 -23.25 -3.63 -11.59
CA GLN A 335 -22.68 -2.55 -12.40
C GLN A 335 -23.68 -1.99 -13.46
N GLY A 336 -24.97 -1.96 -13.11
CA GLY A 336 -26.07 -1.51 -13.98
C GLY A 336 -26.58 -2.54 -15.00
N ILE A 337 -25.99 -3.73 -15.06
CA ILE A 337 -26.38 -4.81 -15.99
C ILE A 337 -27.36 -5.76 -15.30
N SER A 338 -28.52 -6.00 -15.90
CA SER A 338 -29.49 -6.97 -15.41
C SER A 338 -28.98 -8.40 -15.58
N VAL A 339 -28.89 -9.13 -14.48
CA VAL A 339 -28.34 -10.50 -14.44
C VAL A 339 -29.37 -11.53 -13.96
N TYR A 340 -30.39 -11.09 -13.23
CA TYR A 340 -31.52 -11.89 -12.79
C TYR A 340 -32.77 -11.02 -12.71
N ASP A 341 -33.92 -11.53 -13.15
CA ASP A 341 -35.20 -10.83 -13.14
C ASP A 341 -36.31 -11.89 -13.18
N GLY A 342 -36.69 -12.39 -12.00
CA GLY A 342 -37.55 -13.57 -11.82
C GLY A 342 -36.91 -14.91 -12.28
N GLU A 343 -35.92 -14.82 -13.15
CA GLU A 343 -35.16 -15.90 -13.76
C GLU A 343 -33.77 -15.37 -14.21
N PRO A 344 -32.78 -16.23 -14.46
CA PRO A 344 -31.48 -15.80 -14.98
C PRO A 344 -31.62 -15.08 -16.34
N LYS A 345 -30.95 -13.93 -16.50
CA LYS A 345 -30.97 -13.17 -17.76
C LYS A 345 -29.64 -13.30 -18.52
N PRO A 346 -29.66 -13.31 -19.87
CA PRO A 346 -28.43 -13.29 -20.65
C PRO A 346 -27.72 -11.94 -20.52
N TYR A 347 -26.40 -11.97 -20.38
CA TYR A 347 -25.51 -10.81 -20.37
C TYR A 347 -24.15 -11.18 -20.97
N ASP A 348 -23.34 -10.19 -21.35
CA ASP A 348 -21.95 -10.42 -21.79
C ASP A 348 -21.02 -10.61 -20.57
N PRO A 349 -20.49 -11.82 -20.33
CA PRO A 349 -19.66 -12.08 -19.16
C PRO A 349 -18.31 -11.36 -19.20
N ALA A 350 -17.73 -11.15 -20.39
CA ALA A 350 -16.44 -10.47 -20.53
C ALA A 350 -16.59 -8.98 -20.22
N HIS A 351 -17.65 -8.36 -20.73
CA HIS A 351 -17.96 -6.96 -20.46
C HIS A 351 -18.24 -6.71 -18.96
N LEU A 352 -19.12 -7.50 -18.34
CA LEU A 352 -19.45 -7.33 -16.93
C LEU A 352 -18.23 -7.63 -16.02
N LYS A 353 -17.43 -8.64 -16.33
CA LYS A 353 -16.16 -8.92 -15.63
C LYS A 353 -15.18 -7.75 -15.71
N ALA A 354 -15.09 -7.06 -16.86
CA ALA A 354 -14.26 -5.87 -16.99
C ALA A 354 -14.76 -4.72 -16.09
N ARG A 355 -16.09 -4.47 -16.07
CA ARG A 355 -16.73 -3.48 -15.20
C ARG A 355 -16.54 -3.78 -13.71
N MET A 356 -16.51 -5.06 -13.32
CA MET A 356 -16.25 -5.48 -11.94
C MET A 356 -14.79 -5.31 -11.49
N ARG A 357 -13.86 -5.00 -12.39
CA ARG A 357 -12.47 -4.64 -12.04
C ARG A 357 -12.32 -3.18 -11.65
N GLU A 358 -13.36 -2.37 -11.81
CA GLU A 358 -13.37 -0.97 -11.36
C GLU A 358 -13.20 -0.90 -9.83
N PRO A 359 -12.68 0.22 -9.29
CA PRO A 359 -12.47 0.38 -7.85
C PRO A 359 -13.76 0.35 -7.01
N GLU A 360 -14.92 0.54 -7.63
CA GLU A 360 -16.23 0.49 -6.99
C GLU A 360 -17.13 -0.50 -7.75
N VAL A 361 -17.74 -1.43 -7.00
CA VAL A 361 -18.68 -2.42 -7.52
C VAL A 361 -20.04 -2.19 -6.88
N ARG A 362 -21.06 -2.01 -7.72
CA ARG A 362 -22.45 -1.80 -7.32
C ARG A 362 -23.28 -3.05 -7.57
N VAL A 363 -24.07 -3.42 -6.57
CA VAL A 363 -25.06 -4.50 -6.61
C VAL A 363 -26.41 -3.93 -6.21
N GLU A 364 -27.40 -4.06 -7.07
CA GLU A 364 -28.77 -3.62 -6.81
C GLU A 364 -29.67 -4.86 -6.74
N VAL A 365 -30.46 -4.98 -5.67
CA VAL A 365 -31.46 -6.04 -5.49
C VAL A 365 -32.82 -5.38 -5.25
N CYS A 366 -33.72 -5.50 -6.22
CA CYS A 366 -35.10 -5.04 -6.11
C CYS A 366 -36.00 -6.24 -5.79
N LEU A 367 -36.68 -6.19 -4.65
CA LEU A 367 -37.67 -7.17 -4.19
C LEU A 367 -39.09 -6.66 -4.53
N THR A 368 -40.10 -7.51 -4.35
CA THR A 368 -41.51 -7.18 -4.65
C THR A 368 -42.41 -7.15 -3.40
N GLY A 369 -41.81 -7.02 -2.21
CA GLY A 369 -42.49 -7.23 -0.93
C GLY A 369 -42.95 -5.96 -0.20
N GLY A 370 -42.65 -4.75 -0.69
CA GLY A 370 -43.04 -3.48 -0.08
C GLY A 370 -42.34 -2.25 -0.67
N GLU A 371 -42.25 -1.17 0.12
CA GLU A 371 -41.65 0.12 -0.28
C GLU A 371 -40.29 0.40 0.41
N GLY A 372 -39.84 -0.52 1.28
CA GLY A 372 -38.60 -0.41 2.02
C GLY A 372 -37.38 -0.39 1.10
N SER A 373 -36.46 0.55 1.36
CA SER A 373 -35.19 0.64 0.64
C SER A 373 -34.05 1.05 1.56
N SER A 374 -32.85 0.54 1.29
CA SER A 374 -31.64 0.90 2.02
C SER A 374 -30.39 0.59 1.21
N MET A 375 -29.28 1.19 1.63
CA MET A 375 -27.97 1.01 1.04
C MET A 375 -26.97 0.61 2.13
N ALA A 376 -26.04 -0.27 1.75
CA ALA A 376 -24.93 -0.70 2.57
C ALA A 376 -23.60 -0.57 1.83
N TRP A 377 -22.53 -0.35 2.59
CA TRP A 377 -21.16 -0.25 2.08
C TRP A 377 -20.29 -1.33 2.73
N GLY A 378 -19.48 -1.98 1.91
CA GLY A 378 -18.43 -2.87 2.36
C GLY A 378 -17.29 -2.88 1.36
N CYS A 379 -16.52 -3.96 1.37
CA CYS A 379 -15.42 -4.15 0.44
C CYS A 379 -15.36 -5.60 -0.02
N ASP A 380 -14.46 -5.90 -0.94
CA ASP A 380 -14.12 -7.27 -1.28
C ASP A 380 -13.33 -7.99 -0.15
N LEU A 381 -13.11 -9.30 -0.33
CA LEU A 381 -12.32 -10.13 0.59
C LEU A 381 -11.10 -10.66 -0.17
N SER A 382 -9.94 -10.03 0.05
CA SER A 382 -8.68 -10.40 -0.61
C SER A 382 -7.83 -11.36 0.23
N TYR A 383 -6.76 -11.89 -0.36
CA TYR A 383 -5.75 -12.63 0.37
C TYR A 383 -5.03 -11.78 1.43
N ASP A 384 -4.90 -10.47 1.19
CA ASP A 384 -4.22 -9.57 2.12
C ASP A 384 -5.01 -9.37 3.41
N TYR A 385 -6.35 -9.39 3.37
CA TYR A 385 -7.16 -9.41 4.60
C TYR A 385 -6.77 -10.58 5.50
N VAL A 386 -6.68 -11.78 4.92
CA VAL A 386 -6.31 -13.00 5.65
C VAL A 386 -4.88 -12.89 6.18
N LYS A 387 -3.95 -12.41 5.37
CA LYS A 387 -2.55 -12.21 5.78
C LYS A 387 -2.44 -11.23 6.94
N ILE A 388 -3.05 -10.04 6.83
CA ILE A 388 -3.03 -9.01 7.89
C ILE A 388 -3.55 -9.59 9.20
N ASN A 389 -4.68 -10.30 9.17
CA ASN A 389 -5.36 -10.77 10.38
C ASN A 389 -4.78 -12.07 10.96
N ALA A 390 -4.24 -12.97 10.13
CA ALA A 390 -3.50 -14.15 10.60
C ALA A 390 -2.18 -13.75 11.26
N ASP A 391 -1.56 -12.67 10.78
CA ASP A 391 -0.28 -12.17 11.25
C ASP A 391 -0.43 -11.12 12.38
N TYR A 392 -1.63 -10.57 12.59
CA TYR A 392 -1.86 -9.39 13.46
C TYR A 392 -1.36 -9.57 14.89
N THR A 393 -1.57 -10.74 15.51
CA THR A 393 -1.10 -11.01 16.89
C THR A 393 0.17 -11.86 16.94
N SER A 394 0.43 -12.67 15.92
CA SER A 394 1.64 -13.50 15.84
C SER A 394 2.90 -12.69 15.57
N LEU A 395 2.76 -11.49 14.97
CA LEU A 395 3.84 -10.52 14.81
C LEU A 395 3.95 -9.55 15.98
N ILE A 396 2.91 -9.31 16.78
CA ILE A 396 2.93 -8.29 17.84
C ILE A 396 3.40 -8.89 19.16
N VAL A 397 4.69 -8.72 19.48
CA VAL A 397 5.29 -9.25 20.72
C VAL A 397 5.28 -8.19 21.82
N PRO A 398 4.73 -8.48 23.02
CA PRO A 398 4.84 -7.58 24.16
C PRO A 398 6.32 -7.41 24.56
N ARG A 399 6.72 -6.16 24.80
CA ARG A 399 8.04 -5.80 25.29
C ARG A 399 8.03 -5.64 26.81
N PRO A 400 9.18 -5.84 27.50
CA PRO A 400 9.27 -5.67 28.95
C PRO A 400 8.85 -4.28 29.47
N ASP A 401 8.89 -3.27 28.62
CA ASP A 401 8.48 -1.88 28.91
C ASP A 401 6.97 -1.64 28.73
N GLY A 402 6.19 -2.69 28.46
CA GLY A 402 4.75 -2.63 28.19
C GLY A 402 4.39 -2.11 26.80
N GLY A 403 5.36 -1.85 25.91
CA GLY A 403 5.12 -1.59 24.50
C GLY A 403 4.91 -2.88 23.69
N VAL A 404 4.67 -2.73 22.39
CA VAL A 404 4.61 -3.87 21.45
C VAL A 404 5.60 -3.68 20.29
N GLY A 405 6.13 -4.78 19.74
CA GLY A 405 7.04 -4.81 18.58
C GLY A 405 6.58 -5.81 17.51
N ARG A 406 7.11 -5.72 16.27
CA ARG A 406 6.76 -6.59 15.14
C ARG A 406 7.80 -7.73 14.95
N ASP A 407 7.36 -9.00 14.78
CA ASP A 407 8.20 -10.19 14.59
C ASP A 407 7.94 -10.90 13.23
N ASP A 408 8.46 -10.33 12.14
CA ASP A 408 8.24 -10.76 10.74
C ASP A 408 8.95 -12.07 10.33
N ARG A 409 9.15 -13.02 11.25
CA ARG A 409 9.85 -14.27 10.93
C ARG A 409 8.96 -15.22 10.11
N LEU A 410 9.45 -15.59 8.92
CA LEU A 410 8.89 -16.63 8.05
C LEU A 410 8.60 -17.96 8.77
N ALA A 411 9.26 -18.23 9.90
CA ALA A 411 8.99 -19.36 10.77
C ALA A 411 7.51 -19.48 11.18
N ASN A 412 6.79 -18.37 11.26
CA ASN A 412 5.42 -18.29 11.77
C ASN A 412 4.34 -18.72 10.76
N TYR A 413 4.66 -18.81 9.46
CA TYR A 413 3.68 -19.27 8.46
C TYR A 413 3.50 -20.79 8.46
N SER A 414 2.26 -21.23 8.18
CA SER A 414 1.93 -22.65 8.14
C SER A 414 2.75 -23.39 7.07
N PRO A 415 3.11 -24.66 7.32
CA PRO A 415 3.80 -25.49 6.32
C PRO A 415 3.05 -25.55 5.00
N ALA A 416 1.71 -25.53 5.02
CA ALA A 416 0.87 -25.55 3.82
C ALA A 416 1.05 -24.27 2.98
N PHE A 417 1.01 -23.08 3.60
CA PHE A 417 1.24 -21.81 2.90
C PHE A 417 2.65 -21.75 2.28
N LYS A 418 3.66 -22.16 3.06
CA LYS A 418 5.04 -22.29 2.56
C LYS A 418 5.12 -23.26 1.39
N THR A 419 4.42 -24.38 1.47
CA THR A 419 4.40 -25.40 0.42
C THR A 419 3.80 -24.84 -0.86
N THR A 420 2.66 -24.16 -0.80
CA THR A 420 2.05 -23.56 -2.00
C THR A 420 2.97 -22.52 -2.62
N LEU A 421 3.51 -21.59 -1.82
CA LEU A 421 4.43 -20.56 -2.29
C LEU A 421 5.69 -21.16 -2.92
N LEU A 422 6.26 -22.20 -2.29
CA LEU A 422 7.42 -22.91 -2.82
C LEU A 422 7.09 -23.71 -4.07
N VAL A 423 5.95 -24.39 -4.15
CA VAL A 423 5.52 -25.16 -5.33
C VAL A 423 5.27 -24.25 -6.51
N GLU A 424 4.62 -23.11 -6.28
CA GLU A 424 4.38 -22.10 -7.30
C GLU A 424 5.71 -21.52 -7.79
N ALA A 425 6.60 -21.08 -6.89
CA ALA A 425 7.94 -20.62 -7.23
C ALA A 425 8.76 -21.70 -7.97
N LEU A 426 8.71 -22.96 -7.54
CA LEU A 426 9.39 -24.10 -8.18
C LEU A 426 8.87 -24.37 -9.60
N SER A 427 7.56 -24.17 -9.83
CA SER A 427 6.98 -24.31 -11.16
C SER A 427 7.54 -23.25 -12.13
N TYR A 428 7.75 -22.01 -11.66
CA TYR A 428 8.42 -20.96 -12.42
C TYR A 428 9.90 -21.30 -12.65
N ILE A 429 10.60 -21.72 -11.59
CA ILE A 429 12.01 -22.17 -11.66
C ILE A 429 12.19 -23.24 -12.74
N SER A 430 11.28 -24.23 -12.81
CA SER A 430 11.36 -25.32 -13.78
C SER A 430 11.36 -24.87 -15.24
N ARG A 431 10.69 -23.74 -15.57
CA ARG A 431 10.61 -23.17 -16.92
C ARG A 431 11.93 -22.56 -17.39
N PHE A 432 12.80 -22.18 -16.46
CA PHE A 432 14.04 -21.47 -16.74
C PHE A 432 15.30 -22.34 -16.60
N ARG A 433 15.13 -23.62 -16.28
CA ARG A 433 16.24 -24.56 -16.20
C ARG A 433 16.98 -24.66 -17.54
N GLY A 434 18.30 -24.49 -17.50
CA GLY A 434 19.19 -24.49 -18.66
C GLY A 434 19.09 -23.25 -19.55
N LYS A 435 18.28 -22.25 -19.18
CA LYS A 435 18.16 -21.00 -19.95
C LYS A 435 19.27 -20.03 -19.56
N ARG A 436 19.84 -19.38 -20.57
CA ARG A 436 20.87 -18.35 -20.42
C ARG A 436 20.23 -17.01 -20.10
N CYS A 437 20.78 -16.29 -19.13
CA CYS A 437 20.35 -14.96 -18.74
C CYS A 437 21.56 -14.03 -18.67
N VAL A 438 21.60 -13.00 -19.52
CA VAL A 438 22.63 -11.96 -19.44
C VAL A 438 22.12 -10.83 -18.56
N ILE A 439 22.91 -10.45 -17.57
CA ILE A 439 22.56 -9.43 -16.59
C ILE A 439 23.59 -8.30 -16.66
N ARG A 440 23.13 -7.12 -17.08
CA ARG A 440 23.93 -5.90 -17.01
C ARG A 440 23.88 -5.36 -15.60
N TYR A 441 24.96 -5.57 -14.84
CA TYR A 441 25.14 -5.08 -13.48
C TYR A 441 25.83 -3.70 -13.49
N GLY A 442 25.21 -2.67 -12.92
CA GLY A 442 25.83 -1.35 -12.88
C GLY A 442 24.95 -0.27 -12.26
N GLY A 443 25.52 0.93 -12.09
CA GLY A 443 24.84 2.08 -11.50
C GLY A 443 24.78 2.01 -9.98
N ALA A 444 23.66 2.42 -9.40
CA ALA A 444 23.40 2.52 -7.97
C ALA A 444 23.43 1.17 -7.24
N ALA A 445 23.24 0.05 -7.96
CA ALA A 445 23.41 -1.30 -7.42
C ALA A 445 24.84 -1.58 -6.91
N MET A 446 25.83 -0.81 -7.37
CA MET A 446 27.24 -0.93 -6.97
C MET A 446 27.63 -0.02 -5.79
N VAL A 447 26.74 0.88 -5.35
CA VAL A 447 27.09 1.95 -4.40
C VAL A 447 27.23 1.40 -2.97
N LYS A 448 26.34 0.49 -2.56
CA LYS A 448 26.28 -0.03 -1.19
C LYS A 448 26.73 -1.48 -1.16
N GLU A 449 27.57 -1.82 -0.20
CA GLU A 449 28.03 -3.20 0.02
C GLU A 449 26.85 -4.17 0.20
N SER A 450 25.81 -3.75 0.93
CA SER A 450 24.61 -4.56 1.11
C SER A 450 23.88 -4.89 -0.19
N LEU A 451 23.91 -4.00 -1.19
CA LEU A 451 23.30 -4.24 -2.51
C LEU A 451 24.16 -5.18 -3.36
N LYS A 452 25.49 -5.05 -3.29
CA LYS A 452 26.42 -6.00 -3.94
C LYS A 452 26.21 -7.42 -3.41
N GLN A 453 26.12 -7.56 -2.09
CA GLN A 453 25.87 -8.84 -1.42
C GLN A 453 24.50 -9.41 -1.79
N ALA A 454 23.45 -8.58 -1.83
CA ALA A 454 22.12 -9.01 -2.25
C ALA A 454 22.12 -9.50 -3.71
N PHE A 455 22.75 -8.75 -4.62
CA PHE A 455 22.90 -9.15 -6.02
C PHE A 455 23.63 -10.49 -6.15
N CYS A 456 24.74 -10.69 -5.44
CA CYS A 456 25.49 -11.95 -5.52
C CYS A 456 24.67 -13.15 -5.00
N ARG A 457 23.89 -12.96 -3.93
CA ARG A 457 22.94 -13.97 -3.45
C ARG A 457 21.85 -14.27 -4.48
N ASP A 458 21.37 -13.25 -5.21
CA ASP A 458 20.41 -13.48 -6.28
C ASP A 458 21.01 -14.36 -7.38
N ILE A 459 22.27 -14.12 -7.77
CA ILE A 459 22.98 -14.94 -8.77
C ILE A 459 23.10 -16.40 -8.31
N GLU A 460 23.49 -16.63 -7.05
CA GLU A 460 23.58 -17.96 -6.44
C GLU A 460 22.22 -18.68 -6.47
N LEU A 461 21.15 -17.98 -6.10
CA LEU A 461 19.78 -18.51 -6.12
C LEU A 461 19.32 -18.85 -7.54
N LEU A 462 19.59 -17.96 -8.52
CA LEU A 462 19.27 -18.21 -9.92
C LEU A 462 20.01 -19.42 -10.49
N ARG A 463 21.27 -19.60 -10.11
CA ARG A 463 22.05 -20.78 -10.50
C ARG A 463 21.51 -22.05 -9.84
N SER A 464 21.12 -21.97 -8.57
CA SER A 464 20.48 -23.07 -7.84
C SER A 464 19.13 -23.46 -8.45
N ALA A 465 18.42 -22.50 -9.01
CA ALA A 465 17.22 -22.68 -9.83
C ALA A 465 17.51 -23.26 -11.24
N GLY A 466 18.77 -23.41 -11.61
CA GLY A 466 19.20 -24.00 -12.87
C GLY A 466 19.29 -23.01 -14.04
N LEU A 467 19.22 -21.70 -13.81
CA LEU A 467 19.56 -20.70 -14.83
C LEU A 467 21.08 -20.64 -15.02
N GLN A 468 21.49 -20.16 -16.19
CA GLN A 468 22.89 -19.90 -16.53
C GLN A 468 23.11 -18.37 -16.63
N PRO A 469 23.45 -17.70 -15.50
CA PRO A 469 23.70 -16.26 -15.51
C PRO A 469 25.05 -15.90 -16.14
N ILE A 470 25.07 -14.82 -16.91
CA ILE A 470 26.26 -14.17 -17.45
C ILE A 470 26.20 -12.70 -17.03
N ILE A 471 27.22 -12.21 -16.34
CA ILE A 471 27.23 -10.86 -15.79
C ILE A 471 28.09 -9.97 -16.69
N VAL A 472 27.54 -8.85 -17.14
CA VAL A 472 28.30 -7.77 -17.78
C VAL A 472 28.24 -6.57 -16.86
N HIS A 473 29.39 -6.05 -16.41
CA HIS A 473 29.39 -4.99 -15.41
C HIS A 473 29.86 -3.64 -15.94
N GLY A 474 29.40 -2.55 -15.33
CA GLY A 474 29.98 -1.22 -15.51
C GLY A 474 31.08 -0.90 -14.48
N GLY A 475 31.63 0.32 -14.53
CA GLY A 475 32.60 0.82 -13.54
C GLY A 475 31.98 1.59 -12.38
N GLY A 476 30.73 2.05 -12.55
CA GLY A 476 29.95 2.69 -11.51
C GLY A 476 30.68 3.83 -10.78
N PRO A 477 30.38 4.06 -9.50
CA PRO A 477 31.00 5.13 -8.69
C PRO A 477 32.51 4.97 -8.49
N GLU A 478 33.04 3.76 -8.57
CA GLU A 478 34.45 3.48 -8.31
C GLU A 478 35.34 3.99 -9.44
N LEU A 479 34.91 3.78 -10.69
CA LEU A 479 35.58 4.35 -11.85
C LEU A 479 35.54 5.87 -11.81
N THR A 480 34.37 6.47 -11.58
CA THR A 480 34.23 7.93 -11.45
C THR A 480 35.16 8.49 -10.38
N ARG A 481 35.16 7.90 -9.17
CA ARG A 481 36.02 8.31 -8.06
C ARG A 481 37.51 8.21 -8.40
N THR A 482 37.92 7.17 -9.12
CA THR A 482 39.33 6.95 -9.46
C THR A 482 39.78 7.93 -10.54
N LEU A 483 38.94 8.19 -11.54
CA LEU A 483 39.21 9.19 -12.58
C LEU A 483 39.29 10.60 -11.99
N ASP A 484 38.35 10.97 -11.10
CA ASP A 484 38.34 12.27 -10.42
C ASP A 484 39.63 12.50 -9.62
N LYS A 485 40.10 11.49 -8.88
CA LYS A 485 41.37 11.54 -8.13
C LYS A 485 42.59 11.78 -9.03
N LEU A 486 42.54 11.31 -10.28
CA LEU A 486 43.60 11.45 -11.26
C LEU A 486 43.42 12.66 -12.18
N GLY A 487 42.36 13.45 -11.99
CA GLY A 487 42.05 14.62 -12.82
C GLY A 487 41.61 14.28 -14.25
N LEU A 488 41.16 13.05 -14.48
CA LEU A 488 40.70 12.55 -15.79
C LEU A 488 39.18 12.67 -15.90
N ARG A 489 38.66 12.91 -17.10
CA ARG A 489 37.22 13.12 -17.35
C ARG A 489 36.67 12.12 -18.36
N GLN A 490 35.39 11.79 -18.22
CA GLN A 490 34.63 10.99 -19.20
C GLN A 490 33.73 11.89 -20.06
N GLU A 491 33.55 11.53 -21.32
CA GLU A 491 32.51 12.07 -22.19
C GLU A 491 31.45 10.98 -22.43
N ASP A 492 30.18 11.27 -22.15
CA ASP A 492 29.06 10.32 -22.27
C ASP A 492 29.28 8.95 -21.56
N GLY A 493 30.09 8.94 -20.50
CA GLY A 493 30.42 7.74 -19.72
C GLY A 493 31.53 6.87 -20.31
N LEU A 494 32.24 7.33 -21.33
CA LEU A 494 33.35 6.64 -21.98
C LEU A 494 34.63 7.48 -21.92
N ILE A 495 35.80 6.81 -21.92
CA ILE A 495 37.09 7.49 -22.01
C ILE A 495 37.57 7.60 -23.45
N THR A 496 37.99 8.81 -23.81
CA THR A 496 38.45 9.15 -25.15
C THR A 496 39.97 9.18 -25.31
N ASP A 497 40.73 9.30 -24.21
CA ASP A 497 42.20 9.39 -24.20
C ASP A 497 42.91 8.11 -23.73
N ALA A 498 44.16 7.93 -24.17
CA ALA A 498 44.96 6.73 -23.88
C ALA A 498 45.32 6.55 -22.39
N SER A 499 45.40 7.66 -21.63
CA SER A 499 45.82 7.63 -20.23
C SER A 499 44.69 7.17 -19.31
N GLY A 500 43.47 7.65 -19.55
CA GLY A 500 42.27 7.22 -18.86
C GLY A 500 41.84 5.82 -19.26
N LEU A 501 42.10 5.37 -20.49
CA LEU A 501 41.75 4.01 -20.90
C LEU A 501 42.47 2.95 -20.05
N LYS A 502 43.75 3.17 -19.72
CA LYS A 502 44.49 2.27 -18.82
C LYS A 502 43.88 2.23 -17.42
N VAL A 503 43.39 3.38 -16.94
CA VAL A 503 42.69 3.47 -15.65
C VAL A 503 41.36 2.73 -15.71
N VAL A 504 40.58 2.90 -16.78
CA VAL A 504 39.34 2.17 -17.03
C VAL A 504 39.58 0.66 -16.99
N GLU A 505 40.57 0.18 -17.75
CA GLU A 505 40.90 -1.24 -17.78
C GLU A 505 41.27 -1.79 -16.40
N MET A 506 42.09 -1.04 -15.66
CA MET A 506 42.54 -1.40 -14.31
C MET A 506 41.37 -1.45 -13.31
N VAL A 507 40.50 -0.45 -13.31
CA VAL A 507 39.37 -0.39 -12.36
C VAL A 507 38.32 -1.42 -12.72
N LEU A 508 37.93 -1.51 -14.00
CA LEU A 508 36.90 -2.45 -14.43
C LEU A 508 37.37 -3.89 -14.22
N SER A 509 38.50 -4.28 -14.78
CA SER A 509 38.93 -5.68 -14.78
C SER A 509 39.68 -6.07 -13.50
N GLY A 510 40.44 -5.14 -12.91
CA GLY A 510 41.28 -5.41 -11.73
C GLY A 510 40.58 -5.20 -10.39
N SER A 511 39.60 -4.30 -10.31
CA SER A 511 38.90 -4.01 -9.05
C SER A 511 37.47 -4.55 -9.05
N VAL A 512 36.56 -3.93 -9.81
CA VAL A 512 35.12 -4.24 -9.77
C VAL A 512 34.85 -5.70 -10.15
N ASN A 513 35.49 -6.18 -11.22
CA ASN A 513 35.34 -7.56 -11.67
C ASN A 513 35.83 -8.56 -10.61
N SER A 514 37.04 -8.33 -10.09
CA SER A 514 37.67 -9.21 -9.09
C SER A 514 36.90 -9.22 -7.76
N GLU A 515 36.28 -8.11 -7.37
CA GLU A 515 35.42 -8.03 -6.20
C GLU A 515 34.18 -8.93 -6.34
N LEU A 516 33.47 -8.83 -7.47
CA LEU A 516 32.29 -9.69 -7.74
C LEU A 516 32.66 -11.18 -7.79
N VAL A 517 33.79 -11.51 -8.44
CA VAL A 517 34.33 -12.87 -8.46
C VAL A 517 34.62 -13.38 -7.05
N THR A 518 35.20 -12.54 -6.20
CA THR A 518 35.53 -12.88 -4.82
C THR A 518 34.27 -13.16 -4.00
N ILE A 519 33.26 -12.29 -4.09
CA ILE A 519 32.00 -12.45 -3.33
C ILE A 519 31.30 -13.74 -3.74
N LEU A 520 31.11 -13.97 -5.05
CA LEU A 520 30.42 -15.17 -5.55
C LEU A 520 31.17 -16.46 -5.20
N ASN A 521 32.50 -16.50 -5.38
CA ASN A 521 33.27 -17.70 -5.04
C ASN A 521 33.26 -18.00 -3.54
N ASN A 522 33.22 -16.97 -2.68
CA ASN A 522 33.06 -17.15 -1.23
C ASN A 522 31.68 -17.72 -0.84
N MET A 523 30.67 -17.51 -1.69
CA MET A 523 29.33 -18.11 -1.53
C MET A 523 29.26 -19.55 -2.08
N GLY A 524 30.34 -20.07 -2.68
CA GLY A 524 30.40 -21.42 -3.26
C GLY A 524 30.07 -21.49 -4.75
N ASP A 525 29.92 -20.34 -5.42
CA ASP A 525 29.81 -20.29 -6.87
C ASP A 525 31.14 -20.56 -7.59
N ARG A 526 31.07 -20.75 -8.91
CA ARG A 526 32.24 -20.85 -9.80
C ARG A 526 32.32 -19.62 -10.68
N ALA A 527 32.55 -18.46 -10.09
CA ALA A 527 32.67 -17.21 -10.82
C ALA A 527 34.05 -17.05 -11.45
N VAL A 528 34.08 -16.58 -12.71
CA VAL A 528 35.32 -16.28 -13.44
C VAL A 528 35.26 -14.87 -14.01
N GLY A 529 36.29 -14.09 -13.70
CA GLY A 529 36.47 -12.73 -14.20
C GLY A 529 37.11 -12.71 -15.57
N LEU A 530 36.52 -12.00 -16.52
CA LEU A 530 36.98 -11.86 -17.89
C LEU A 530 36.97 -10.39 -18.32
N SER A 531 38.04 -9.95 -18.95
CA SER A 531 38.02 -8.79 -19.84
C SER A 531 37.60 -9.23 -21.25
N GLY A 532 37.16 -8.29 -22.09
CA GLY A 532 36.90 -8.61 -23.49
C GLY A 532 38.16 -8.97 -24.29
N LYS A 533 39.37 -8.80 -23.73
CA LYS A 533 40.62 -9.25 -24.36
C LYS A 533 40.86 -10.75 -24.17
N ASP A 534 40.36 -11.33 -23.08
CA ASP A 534 40.59 -12.73 -22.74
C ASP A 534 39.95 -13.64 -23.79
N GLY A 535 40.74 -14.52 -24.41
CA GLY A 535 40.28 -15.34 -25.53
C GLY A 535 39.76 -14.54 -26.73
N ALA A 536 40.13 -13.26 -26.84
CA ALA A 536 39.54 -12.29 -27.76
C ALA A 536 38.00 -12.26 -27.67
N LEU A 537 37.48 -12.28 -26.43
CA LEU A 537 36.06 -12.35 -26.13
C LEU A 537 35.23 -11.26 -26.81
N LEU A 538 35.69 -10.01 -26.82
CA LEU A 538 35.04 -8.87 -27.43
C LEU A 538 35.98 -8.23 -28.45
N ARG A 539 35.76 -8.49 -29.74
CA ARG A 539 36.40 -7.74 -30.82
C ARG A 539 35.69 -6.41 -31.00
N ALA A 540 36.46 -5.35 -31.19
CA ALA A 540 35.93 -4.00 -31.34
C ALA A 540 36.52 -3.30 -32.57
N ARG A 541 35.77 -2.32 -33.08
CA ARG A 541 36.30 -1.32 -34.00
C ARG A 541 36.08 0.07 -33.44
N ARG A 542 36.97 0.99 -33.76
CA ARG A 542 36.83 2.40 -33.38
C ARG A 542 35.56 3.00 -33.97
N ILE A 543 34.86 3.82 -33.18
CA ILE A 543 33.71 4.60 -33.68
C ILE A 543 34.25 5.86 -34.39
N PRO A 544 33.87 6.12 -35.66
CA PRO A 544 34.25 7.34 -36.37
C PRO A 544 33.69 8.61 -35.68
N VAL A 545 34.43 9.72 -35.75
CA VAL A 545 34.03 10.99 -35.15
C VAL A 545 33.15 11.78 -36.14
N GLU A 546 31.92 12.15 -35.73
CA GLU A 546 31.02 13.01 -36.55
C GLU A 546 31.14 14.52 -36.22
N ASP A 547 31.60 14.90 -35.01
CA ASP A 547 31.53 16.29 -34.49
C ASP A 547 32.88 16.95 -34.10
N GLY A 548 34.01 16.49 -34.65
CA GLY A 548 35.33 17.11 -34.40
C GLY A 548 35.94 16.92 -32.99
N ARG A 549 35.32 16.10 -32.12
CA ARG A 549 35.87 15.70 -30.80
C ARG A 549 36.60 14.35 -30.90
N SER A 550 37.84 14.25 -30.42
CA SER A 550 38.58 12.98 -30.48
C SER A 550 37.96 11.93 -29.55
N ARG A 551 37.57 10.77 -30.11
CA ARG A 551 37.12 9.56 -29.40
C ARG A 551 38.00 8.36 -29.78
N GLU A 552 39.32 8.55 -29.72
CA GLU A 552 40.30 7.60 -30.25
C GLU A 552 40.21 6.20 -29.62
N HIS A 553 39.81 6.12 -28.35
CA HIS A 553 39.77 4.88 -27.57
C HIS A 553 38.37 4.35 -27.26
N VAL A 554 37.36 4.86 -27.95
CA VAL A 554 35.97 4.38 -27.82
C VAL A 554 35.63 3.46 -29.00
N GLY A 555 35.12 2.28 -28.69
CA GLY A 555 34.82 1.26 -29.69
C GLY A 555 33.38 0.77 -29.66
N GLU A 556 33.00 0.10 -30.73
CA GLU A 556 31.79 -0.73 -30.79
C GLU A 556 32.16 -2.20 -31.02
N VAL A 557 31.39 -3.10 -30.43
CA VAL A 557 31.60 -4.55 -30.56
C VAL A 557 31.29 -4.98 -31.99
N THR A 558 32.24 -5.68 -32.61
CA THR A 558 32.07 -6.28 -33.94
C THR A 558 31.83 -7.78 -33.87
N ARG A 559 32.40 -8.46 -32.86
CA ARG A 559 32.24 -9.90 -32.66
C ARG A 559 32.39 -10.29 -31.20
N VAL A 560 31.54 -11.20 -30.75
CA VAL A 560 31.64 -11.88 -29.45
C VAL A 560 32.12 -13.33 -29.67
N ASN A 561 33.17 -13.74 -28.95
CA ASN A 561 33.61 -15.15 -28.93
C ASN A 561 32.67 -15.98 -28.05
N HIS A 562 31.50 -16.34 -28.59
CA HIS A 562 30.49 -17.10 -27.87
C HIS A 562 30.95 -18.52 -27.51
N GLU A 563 31.77 -19.18 -28.35
CA GLU A 563 32.30 -20.52 -28.09
C GLU A 563 33.08 -20.58 -26.76
N PHE A 564 33.86 -19.53 -26.47
CA PHE A 564 34.58 -19.43 -25.20
C PHE A 564 33.63 -19.31 -24.00
N LEU A 565 32.56 -18.52 -24.11
CA LEU A 565 31.54 -18.42 -23.06
C LEU A 565 30.76 -19.73 -22.90
N GLU A 566 30.44 -20.42 -23.99
CA GLU A 566 29.74 -21.70 -23.96
C GLU A 566 30.57 -22.79 -23.27
N MET A 567 31.88 -22.82 -23.50
CA MET A 567 32.80 -23.70 -22.78
C MET A 567 32.74 -23.47 -21.26
N LEU A 568 32.79 -22.21 -20.81
CA LEU A 568 32.73 -21.85 -19.39
C LEU A 568 31.38 -22.24 -18.77
N LEU A 569 30.28 -21.89 -19.45
CA LEU A 569 28.93 -22.23 -19.02
C LEU A 569 28.71 -23.75 -18.94
N GLY A 570 29.28 -24.51 -19.89
CA GLY A 570 29.23 -25.97 -19.91
C GLY A 570 29.94 -26.62 -18.72
N GLN A 571 30.98 -25.97 -18.18
CA GLN A 571 31.69 -26.37 -16.96
C GLN A 571 31.06 -25.79 -15.67
N GLY A 572 29.93 -25.10 -15.82
CA GLY A 572 29.15 -24.53 -14.71
C GLY A 572 29.76 -23.28 -14.10
N TYR A 573 30.61 -22.55 -14.84
CA TYR A 573 31.11 -21.24 -14.41
C TYR A 573 30.07 -20.13 -14.62
N VAL A 574 30.17 -19.06 -13.82
CA VAL A 574 29.45 -17.79 -13.99
C VAL A 574 30.44 -16.77 -14.56
N PRO A 575 30.36 -16.44 -15.86
CA PRO A 575 31.25 -15.45 -16.46
C PRO A 575 30.89 -14.03 -16.01
N ILE A 576 31.89 -13.26 -15.56
CA ILE A 576 31.76 -11.84 -15.23
C ILE A 576 32.64 -11.04 -16.19
N ILE A 577 32.02 -10.27 -17.08
CA ILE A 577 32.67 -9.65 -18.23
C ILE A 577 32.82 -8.14 -18.01
N SER A 578 34.04 -7.64 -18.10
CA SER A 578 34.31 -6.20 -18.17
C SER A 578 34.22 -5.70 -19.63
N PRO A 579 33.66 -4.50 -19.87
CA PRO A 579 33.36 -4.00 -21.21
C PRO A 579 34.59 -3.34 -21.85
N VAL A 580 35.69 -4.08 -21.92
CA VAL A 580 36.96 -3.65 -22.52
C VAL A 580 37.23 -4.49 -23.77
N GLY A 581 37.28 -3.87 -24.95
CA GLY A 581 37.40 -4.55 -26.24
C GLY A 581 38.83 -4.61 -26.79
N LEU A 582 39.06 -5.60 -27.67
CA LEU A 582 40.29 -5.74 -28.45
C LEU A 582 40.06 -5.36 -29.91
N GLY A 583 40.77 -4.34 -30.37
CA GLY A 583 40.78 -3.91 -31.76
C GLY A 583 41.51 -4.87 -32.70
N GLU A 584 41.21 -4.77 -34.00
CA GLU A 584 42.00 -5.45 -35.04
C GLU A 584 43.42 -4.88 -35.17
N ASP A 585 43.59 -3.63 -34.76
CA ASP A 585 44.87 -2.92 -34.63
C ASP A 585 45.67 -3.34 -33.36
N GLY A 586 45.14 -4.26 -32.55
CA GLY A 586 45.72 -4.67 -31.28
C GLY A 586 45.54 -3.66 -30.15
N GLN A 587 44.82 -2.55 -30.39
CA GLN A 587 44.54 -1.56 -29.36
C GLN A 587 43.37 -1.96 -28.47
N THR A 588 43.27 -1.27 -27.35
CA THR A 588 42.19 -1.44 -26.39
C THR A 588 41.11 -0.40 -26.66
N TYR A 589 39.86 -0.78 -26.46
CA TYR A 589 38.72 0.11 -26.60
C TYR A 589 37.81 0.03 -25.38
N ASP A 590 37.37 1.19 -24.88
CA ASP A 590 36.30 1.28 -23.90
C ASP A 590 34.97 1.04 -24.61
N LEU A 591 34.22 0.04 -24.15
CA LEU A 591 32.94 -0.36 -24.72
C LEU A 591 31.80 0.02 -23.78
N GLY A 592 30.67 0.45 -24.34
CA GLY A 592 29.48 0.69 -23.53
C GLY A 592 28.97 -0.62 -22.90
N SER A 593 28.96 -0.72 -21.57
CA SER A 593 28.46 -1.92 -20.85
C SER A 593 27.06 -2.38 -21.26
N ASP A 594 26.14 -1.44 -21.55
CA ASP A 594 24.79 -1.78 -22.05
C ASP A 594 24.86 -2.42 -23.45
N ALA A 595 25.73 -1.93 -24.33
CA ALA A 595 25.94 -2.50 -25.66
C ALA A 595 26.60 -3.88 -25.59
N VAL A 596 27.63 -4.04 -24.76
CA VAL A 596 28.29 -5.33 -24.54
C VAL A 596 27.28 -6.37 -24.04
N ALA A 597 26.40 -6.01 -23.09
CA ALA A 597 25.37 -6.92 -22.61
C ALA A 597 24.39 -7.35 -23.72
N ALA A 598 23.96 -6.43 -24.57
CA ALA A 598 23.10 -6.73 -25.72
C ALA A 598 23.78 -7.67 -26.74
N GLU A 599 25.06 -7.42 -27.04
CA GLU A 599 25.82 -8.21 -28.01
C GLU A 599 26.14 -9.62 -27.49
N VAL A 600 26.53 -9.74 -26.21
CA VAL A 600 26.73 -11.04 -25.55
C VAL A 600 25.42 -11.82 -25.50
N ALA A 601 24.30 -11.16 -25.14
CA ALA A 601 22.99 -11.80 -25.12
C ALA A 601 22.57 -12.30 -26.50
N SER A 602 22.79 -11.49 -27.54
CA SER A 602 22.48 -11.86 -28.92
C SER A 602 23.34 -13.01 -29.40
N ALA A 603 24.66 -12.97 -29.17
CA ALA A 603 25.60 -14.01 -29.59
C ALA A 603 25.31 -15.36 -28.91
N LEU A 604 24.91 -15.35 -27.63
CA LEU A 604 24.55 -16.55 -26.87
C LEU A 604 23.11 -17.01 -27.06
N LYS A 605 22.30 -16.28 -27.85
CA LYS A 605 20.85 -16.47 -27.98
C LYS A 605 20.18 -16.57 -26.60
N ALA A 606 20.49 -15.61 -25.73
CA ALA A 606 20.04 -15.62 -24.35
C ALA A 606 18.51 -15.51 -24.29
N HIS A 607 17.89 -16.28 -23.41
CA HIS A 607 16.44 -16.23 -23.22
C HIS A 607 16.03 -14.88 -22.60
N LYS A 608 16.85 -14.33 -21.71
CA LYS A 608 16.63 -13.02 -21.09
C LYS A 608 17.88 -12.16 -21.10
N LEU A 609 17.67 -10.87 -21.32
CA LEU A 609 18.62 -9.80 -21.03
C LEU A 609 18.02 -8.87 -19.98
N ILE A 610 18.71 -8.69 -18.86
CA ILE A 610 18.24 -7.85 -17.75
C ILE A 610 19.19 -6.68 -17.58
N TYR A 611 18.65 -5.47 -17.54
CA TYR A 611 19.39 -4.27 -17.20
C TYR A 611 19.02 -3.80 -15.80
N LEU A 612 20.02 -3.77 -14.91
CA LEU A 612 19.89 -3.11 -13.62
C LEU A 612 20.13 -1.60 -13.80
N HIS A 613 19.20 -0.81 -13.29
CA HIS A 613 19.19 0.64 -13.43
C HIS A 613 18.89 1.36 -12.11
N ASP A 614 18.96 2.69 -12.13
CA ASP A 614 18.80 3.59 -11.00
C ASP A 614 17.39 4.17 -10.96
N ALA A 615 16.46 3.54 -11.69
CA ALA A 615 15.06 3.87 -11.76
C ALA A 615 14.21 2.58 -11.77
N PRO A 616 12.92 2.65 -11.40
CA PRO A 616 12.00 1.51 -11.39
C PRO A 616 11.94 0.71 -12.70
N GLY A 617 12.10 1.40 -13.83
CA GLY A 617 12.09 0.83 -15.17
C GLY A 617 12.06 1.93 -16.23
N ILE A 618 11.37 1.70 -17.35
CA ILE A 618 11.09 2.69 -18.39
C ILE A 618 9.85 3.48 -17.96
N LEU A 619 9.98 4.81 -17.85
CA LEU A 619 8.93 5.69 -17.34
C LEU A 619 8.30 6.54 -18.45
N ARG A 620 7.02 6.89 -18.29
CA ARG A 620 6.33 7.99 -18.97
C ARG A 620 6.02 9.08 -17.94
N GLY A 621 6.86 10.11 -17.89
CA GLY A 621 6.82 11.05 -16.76
C GLY A 621 7.22 10.32 -15.46
N GLU A 622 6.31 10.23 -14.50
CA GLU A 622 6.50 9.48 -13.24
C GLU A 622 5.89 8.07 -13.27
N GLU A 623 5.15 7.71 -14.31
CA GLU A 623 4.44 6.43 -14.42
C GLU A 623 5.32 5.34 -15.05
N LEU A 624 5.32 4.12 -14.48
CA LEU A 624 6.10 2.98 -14.96
C LEU A 624 5.35 2.23 -16.06
N PHE A 625 6.02 1.97 -17.18
CA PHE A 625 5.56 0.94 -18.11
C PHE A 625 5.89 -0.45 -17.57
N ASN A 626 4.89 -1.25 -17.26
CA ASN A 626 5.12 -2.65 -16.85
C ASN A 626 5.46 -3.54 -18.05
N GLU A 627 4.85 -3.27 -19.21
CA GLU A 627 5.10 -4.00 -20.46
C GLU A 627 5.16 -3.06 -21.67
N LEU A 628 6.08 -3.32 -22.59
CA LEU A 628 6.23 -2.64 -23.89
C LEU A 628 6.52 -3.65 -25.00
N THR A 629 5.95 -3.42 -26.18
CA THR A 629 6.40 -4.11 -27.40
C THR A 629 7.56 -3.36 -28.07
N THR A 630 8.31 -4.02 -28.95
CA THR A 630 9.38 -3.37 -29.73
C THR A 630 8.84 -2.21 -30.55
N ALA A 631 7.64 -2.34 -31.13
CA ALA A 631 6.98 -1.28 -31.90
C ALA A 631 6.65 -0.06 -31.03
N GLN A 632 6.14 -0.27 -29.81
CA GLN A 632 5.86 0.82 -28.87
C GLN A 632 7.15 1.50 -28.42
N LEU A 633 8.20 0.73 -28.13
CA LEU A 633 9.49 1.27 -27.72
C LEU A 633 10.15 2.10 -28.84
N GLU A 634 10.02 1.68 -30.10
CA GLU A 634 10.52 2.39 -31.27
C GLU A 634 9.81 3.74 -31.48
N VAL A 635 8.48 3.77 -31.29
CA VAL A 635 7.70 5.03 -31.31
C VAL A 635 8.18 5.99 -30.22
N LEU A 636 8.36 5.50 -28.99
CA LEU A 636 8.84 6.32 -27.87
C LEU A 636 10.26 6.87 -28.12
N LEU A 637 11.14 6.04 -28.70
CA LEU A 637 12.49 6.46 -29.09
C LEU A 637 12.46 7.57 -30.16
N THR A 638 11.62 7.41 -31.18
CA THR A 638 11.48 8.39 -32.28
C THR A 638 10.88 9.71 -31.80
N ALA A 639 9.96 9.65 -30.84
CA ALA A 639 9.36 10.83 -30.22
C ALA A 639 10.29 11.56 -29.23
N GLY A 640 11.52 11.07 -29.01
CA GLY A 640 12.46 11.68 -28.07
C GLY A 640 12.06 11.53 -26.60
N ALA A 641 11.28 10.49 -26.25
CA ALA A 641 10.74 10.30 -24.89
C ALA A 641 11.81 9.99 -23.83
N PHE A 642 13.04 9.69 -24.24
CA PHE A 642 14.13 9.29 -23.35
C PHE A 642 15.37 10.18 -23.54
N ALA A 643 16.07 10.47 -22.44
CA ALA A 643 17.35 11.15 -22.43
C ALA A 643 18.43 10.31 -21.74
N GLY A 644 19.70 10.63 -22.01
CA GLY A 644 20.86 10.04 -21.34
C GLY A 644 20.92 8.51 -21.43
N SER A 645 21.29 7.86 -20.31
CA SER A 645 21.51 6.41 -20.27
C SER A 645 20.26 5.58 -20.60
N MET A 646 19.05 6.11 -20.34
CA MET A 646 17.82 5.38 -20.64
C MET A 646 17.61 5.28 -22.16
N GLN A 647 17.95 6.33 -22.91
CA GLN A 647 17.86 6.31 -24.37
C GLN A 647 18.80 5.25 -24.96
N THR A 648 20.05 5.19 -24.50
CA THR A 648 21.01 4.16 -24.93
C THR A 648 20.49 2.76 -24.65
N ARG A 649 19.96 2.54 -23.44
CA ARG A 649 19.44 1.23 -23.04
C ARG A 649 18.20 0.81 -23.82
N ALA A 650 17.27 1.72 -24.07
CA ALA A 650 16.10 1.47 -24.91
C ALA A 650 16.53 1.08 -26.34
N LYS A 651 17.52 1.77 -26.92
CA LYS A 651 18.11 1.40 -28.23
C LYS A 651 18.74 0.01 -28.20
N MET A 652 19.49 -0.33 -27.15
CA MET A 652 20.13 -1.65 -27.02
C MET A 652 19.12 -2.77 -26.77
N ALA A 653 18.07 -2.51 -26.00
CA ALA A 653 16.95 -3.43 -25.81
C ALA A 653 16.26 -3.74 -27.14
N LEU A 654 15.95 -2.70 -27.94
CA LEU A 654 15.36 -2.85 -29.27
C LEU A 654 16.29 -3.66 -30.18
N LYS A 655 17.59 -3.33 -30.21
CA LYS A 655 18.59 -4.06 -31.00
C LYS A 655 18.63 -5.56 -30.66
N ALA A 656 18.68 -5.89 -29.36
CA ALA A 656 18.74 -7.28 -28.89
C ALA A 656 17.48 -8.08 -29.26
N LEU A 657 16.30 -7.46 -29.18
CA LEU A 657 15.02 -8.10 -29.50
C LEU A 657 14.80 -8.26 -31.01
N SER A 658 15.08 -7.21 -31.79
CA SER A 658 14.88 -7.20 -33.25
C SER A 658 15.77 -8.19 -33.98
N GLY A 659 16.95 -8.51 -33.44
CA GLY A 659 17.87 -9.52 -33.99
C GLY A 659 17.39 -10.97 -33.85
N GLY A 660 16.18 -11.22 -33.35
CA GLY A 660 15.60 -12.57 -33.29
C GLY A 660 16.18 -13.49 -32.21
N SER A 661 17.30 -13.10 -31.59
CA SER A 661 18.14 -13.97 -30.78
C SER A 661 17.88 -13.87 -29.27
N VAL A 662 17.30 -12.76 -28.79
CA VAL A 662 16.86 -12.59 -27.39
C VAL A 662 15.34 -12.58 -27.33
N GLU A 663 14.74 -13.36 -26.43
CA GLU A 663 13.28 -13.47 -26.33
C GLU A 663 12.66 -12.31 -25.54
N ARG A 664 13.29 -11.90 -24.44
CA ARG A 664 12.77 -10.88 -23.52
C ARG A 664 13.87 -9.98 -22.99
N VAL A 665 13.59 -8.68 -22.89
CA VAL A 665 14.47 -7.71 -22.24
C VAL A 665 13.76 -7.11 -21.03
N HIS A 666 14.46 -7.01 -19.90
CA HIS A 666 13.92 -6.43 -18.68
C HIS A 666 14.74 -5.22 -18.26
N VAL A 667 14.09 -4.17 -17.80
CA VAL A 667 14.73 -2.99 -17.19
C VAL A 667 14.16 -2.81 -15.79
N ILE A 668 15.00 -3.01 -14.76
CA ILE A 668 14.55 -3.07 -13.36
C ILE A 668 15.45 -2.24 -12.44
N ASP A 669 14.92 -1.88 -11.27
CA ASP A 669 15.65 -1.09 -10.27
C ASP A 669 16.70 -1.92 -9.52
N GLY A 670 17.97 -1.56 -9.70
CA GLY A 670 19.10 -2.17 -9.00
C GLY A 670 19.30 -1.66 -7.57
N ARG A 671 18.53 -0.67 -7.11
CA ARG A 671 18.58 -0.17 -5.72
C ARG A 671 17.70 -0.97 -4.77
N VAL A 672 16.78 -1.75 -5.32
CA VAL A 672 15.87 -2.62 -4.56
C VAL A 672 16.57 -3.97 -4.35
N PRO A 673 16.81 -4.38 -3.09
CA PRO A 673 17.37 -5.71 -2.81
C PRO A 673 16.49 -6.82 -3.39
N HIS A 674 17.12 -7.87 -3.93
CA HIS A 674 16.43 -9.03 -4.49
C HIS A 674 15.52 -8.73 -5.69
N SER A 675 15.75 -7.62 -6.40
CA SER A 675 14.94 -7.24 -7.57
C SER A 675 15.05 -8.23 -8.73
N LEU A 676 16.18 -8.94 -8.88
CA LEU A 676 16.34 -10.00 -9.87
C LEU A 676 15.41 -11.19 -9.60
N ILE A 677 15.34 -11.61 -8.35
CA ILE A 677 14.47 -12.72 -7.91
C ILE A 677 13.02 -12.32 -8.07
N ALA A 678 12.66 -11.11 -7.64
CA ALA A 678 11.32 -10.58 -7.79
C ALA A 678 10.91 -10.54 -9.27
N GLU A 679 11.76 -10.03 -10.18
CA GLU A 679 11.44 -9.97 -11.61
C GLU A 679 11.30 -11.34 -12.28
N LEU A 680 12.05 -12.34 -11.82
CA LEU A 680 12.11 -13.65 -12.48
C LEU A 680 11.08 -14.67 -11.97
N PHE A 681 10.56 -14.49 -10.74
CA PHE A 681 9.73 -15.48 -10.08
C PHE A 681 8.34 -14.99 -9.65
N THR A 682 7.85 -13.88 -10.21
CA THR A 682 6.47 -13.40 -10.00
C THR A 682 5.71 -13.25 -11.31
N ASP A 683 4.37 -13.31 -11.23
CA ASP A 683 3.46 -13.08 -12.38
C ASP A 683 3.41 -11.63 -12.85
N LYS A 684 3.78 -10.70 -11.98
CA LYS A 684 3.88 -9.27 -12.26
C LYS A 684 5.32 -8.86 -11.98
N GLY A 685 6.06 -8.51 -13.04
CA GLY A 685 7.41 -7.97 -12.92
C GLY A 685 7.45 -6.71 -12.05
N VAL A 686 8.62 -6.40 -11.50
CA VAL A 686 8.89 -5.23 -10.66
C VAL A 686 9.48 -4.05 -11.46
N GLY A 687 9.73 -4.24 -12.75
CA GLY A 687 10.13 -3.17 -13.67
C GLY A 687 9.44 -3.30 -15.03
N THR A 688 10.14 -2.89 -16.09
CA THR A 688 9.61 -2.93 -17.46
C THR A 688 10.06 -4.18 -18.18
N LEU A 689 9.11 -4.98 -18.64
CA LEU A 689 9.32 -6.05 -19.61
C LEU A 689 9.15 -5.51 -21.04
N VAL A 690 10.14 -5.75 -21.90
CA VAL A 690 10.06 -5.48 -23.34
C VAL A 690 10.07 -6.80 -24.11
N THR A 691 9.05 -6.99 -24.96
CA THR A 691 8.91 -8.15 -25.86
C THR A 691 8.77 -7.69 -27.32
N ARG A 692 8.86 -8.64 -28.25
CA ARG A 692 8.55 -8.39 -29.67
C ARG A 692 7.08 -8.05 -29.88
#